data_AF-A0A538HWL6-F1
#
_entry.id   AF-A0A538HWL6-F1
#
_cell.length_a   1.000
_cell.length_b   1.000
_cell.length_c   1.000
_cell.angle_alpha   90.00
_cell.angle_beta   90.00
_cell.angle_gamma   90.00
#
_symmetry.space_group_name_H-M   'P 1'
#
loop_
_entity.id
_entity.type
_entity.pdbx_description
1 polymer ?
#
loop_
_entity_poly.entity_id
_entity_poly.type
_entity_poly.pdbx_seq_one_letter_code
_entity_poly.pdbx_strand_id
1 'polypeptide(L)'
;MLRRRIPFLVALLPLVVLIGGGRATSTSVTFTPVAYAYVSATTPTSNAGTSTSIRLDGSPIVRSYLSFSVANVSGPVGQAVLRVYANSSQNKGYSVYAVADTSWSEKGITYANAPPFADTASGASGRVTAGTWTSVDVTSLVKGNGTYSLGLATSSPTALSLASREAGANAPQLVVSITSTQAPPANTAPPGIAGSPQQGQPSSADPGTWSGSPSSFGYRWRLCPSATDASTCQDITGATAQSYTPVQGDVGGYLRVDVTATNGGGTSLAAESAAAGPVAAINPPANTTPPAVTGIFEVGRLLQADRGSWSGNPTSYGYTWRVCNSATDASACADIVGQQGQTYMPQATDIGSYLRVRVTATNGGGTSAAVDSAAGGPVSSASSDPVIAAAGDIACDPLSTSFNGGAGTSGSCHQRATSDLLLSVSPAAVLTLGDNVYECGSPTAFALSFDPSWGRVKTLIHPAVGNHEYQSGIDCSTTATGYFGYFGAAAGDPAKGYYSYDVGAWHLIALNANCSKVGGCAAGQPEEQWLRADLAGHQNACVLEYWHQPHFSSGQHGNDDGGHNPTGAFWQALYDFHADVVLNGHDHEYERFAPQTPAGAPDAANGIREFVAGTGGKSQASFAVVQPNSEIRSSGTYGVLLLTLHPGGYDWQFVAEAGKSFSDSGSGSCH
;
A
#
# COMPACT_ATOMS: atom_id res chain seq x y z
N MET A 1 -31.90 -27.04 -81.20
CA MET A 1 -31.02 -26.21 -82.06
C MET A 1 -29.57 -26.51 -81.68
N LEU A 2 -28.77 -26.95 -82.65
CA LEU A 2 -27.34 -27.25 -82.51
C LEU A 2 -26.55 -26.01 -82.05
N ARG A 3 -25.59 -26.16 -81.13
CA ARG A 3 -24.23 -25.59 -81.25
C ARG A 3 -23.25 -26.12 -80.18
N ARG A 4 -22.35 -26.99 -80.69
CA ARG A 4 -20.91 -27.19 -80.42
C ARG A 4 -20.35 -27.06 -78.99
N ARG A 5 -19.83 -28.19 -78.52
CA ARG A 5 -18.76 -28.31 -77.50
C ARG A 5 -17.45 -27.69 -78.02
N ILE A 6 -16.79 -26.89 -77.19
CA ILE A 6 -15.37 -26.52 -77.29
C ILE A 6 -14.78 -26.75 -75.89
N PRO A 7 -13.79 -27.62 -75.70
CA PRO A 7 -13.10 -27.74 -74.41
C PRO A 7 -12.03 -26.64 -74.34
N PHE A 8 -12.15 -25.74 -73.35
CA PHE A 8 -11.06 -24.84 -73.00
C PHE A 8 -10.02 -25.62 -72.20
N LEU A 9 -8.89 -25.88 -72.85
CA LEU A 9 -7.65 -26.35 -72.25
C LEU A 9 -7.15 -25.23 -71.32
N VAL A 10 -7.30 -25.39 -70.01
CA VAL A 10 -6.62 -24.51 -69.04
C VAL A 10 -5.16 -24.95 -69.00
N ALA A 11 -4.29 -24.13 -69.57
CA ALA A 11 -2.85 -24.30 -69.51
C ALA A 11 -2.40 -24.31 -68.03
N LEU A 12 -1.79 -25.42 -67.60
CA LEU A 12 -0.91 -25.40 -66.45
C LEU A 12 0.27 -24.49 -66.79
N LEU A 13 0.24 -23.25 -66.33
CA LEU A 13 1.45 -22.46 -66.14
C LEU A 13 2.23 -23.10 -64.97
N PRO A 14 3.50 -23.47 -65.15
CA PRO A 14 4.32 -23.84 -64.01
C PRO A 14 4.47 -22.59 -63.14
N LEU A 15 4.10 -22.74 -61.86
CA LEU A 15 4.42 -21.78 -60.81
C LEU A 15 5.93 -21.61 -60.80
N VAL A 16 6.40 -20.46 -61.31
CA VAL A 16 7.79 -20.04 -61.13
C VAL A 16 7.95 -19.77 -59.64
N VAL A 17 8.47 -20.76 -58.91
CA VAL A 17 9.02 -20.54 -57.58
C VAL A 17 10.21 -19.60 -57.79
N LEU A 18 10.00 -18.30 -57.55
CA LEU A 18 11.11 -17.40 -57.26
C LEU A 18 11.72 -17.89 -55.95
N ILE A 19 12.74 -18.75 -56.05
CA ILE A 19 13.62 -19.06 -54.93
C ILE A 19 14.29 -17.74 -54.59
N GLY A 20 13.85 -17.10 -53.50
CA GLY A 20 14.49 -15.91 -52.98
C GLY A 20 15.97 -16.21 -52.76
N GLY A 21 16.83 -15.55 -53.53
CA GLY A 21 18.27 -15.71 -53.41
C GLY A 21 18.70 -15.36 -52.00
N GLY A 22 19.19 -16.35 -51.25
CA GLY A 22 19.78 -16.12 -49.94
C GLY A 22 20.86 -15.05 -50.05
N ARG A 23 20.81 -14.03 -49.20
CA ARG A 23 21.84 -13.01 -49.15
C ARG A 23 23.16 -13.67 -48.74
N ALA A 24 24.17 -13.56 -49.60
CA ALA A 24 25.53 -13.97 -49.25
C ALA A 24 26.09 -12.99 -48.23
N THR A 25 26.45 -13.47 -47.05
CA THR A 25 27.16 -12.67 -46.04
C THR A 25 28.66 -12.97 -46.11
N SER A 26 29.50 -11.93 -46.16
CA SER A 26 30.96 -12.06 -46.16
C SER A 26 31.56 -11.68 -44.80
N THR A 27 32.39 -12.55 -44.22
CA THR A 27 33.18 -12.26 -43.02
C THR A 27 34.67 -12.37 -43.33
N SER A 28 35.51 -11.50 -42.74
CA SER A 28 36.95 -11.45 -43.01
C SER A 28 37.80 -11.80 -41.79
N VAL A 29 38.88 -12.55 -42.00
CA VAL A 29 39.88 -12.91 -40.99
C VAL A 29 41.25 -12.40 -41.44
N THR A 30 42.00 -11.77 -40.54
CA THR A 30 43.32 -11.18 -40.82
C THR A 30 44.43 -11.95 -40.13
N PHE A 31 45.48 -12.32 -40.88
CA PHE A 31 46.65 -13.04 -40.39
C PHE A 31 47.91 -12.18 -40.51
N THR A 32 48.80 -12.24 -39.52
CA THR A 32 50.15 -11.67 -39.58
C THR A 32 51.16 -12.75 -40.01
N PRO A 33 52.30 -12.38 -40.62
CA PRO A 33 53.29 -13.37 -41.04
C PRO A 33 53.90 -14.07 -39.81
N VAL A 34 54.05 -15.39 -39.90
CA VAL A 34 54.72 -16.22 -38.90
C VAL A 34 56.25 -16.23 -39.06
N ALA A 35 56.75 -15.83 -40.24
CA ALA A 35 58.16 -15.66 -40.53
C ALA A 35 58.34 -14.63 -41.68
N TYR A 36 59.41 -13.85 -41.65
CA TYR A 36 59.83 -13.01 -42.78
C TYR A 36 61.35 -13.02 -42.96
N ALA A 37 61.85 -12.74 -44.16
CA ALA A 37 63.26 -12.45 -44.37
C ALA A 37 63.46 -11.72 -45.70
N TYR A 38 64.58 -11.03 -45.87
CA TYR A 38 65.08 -10.70 -47.21
C TYR A 38 66.45 -11.31 -47.43
N VAL A 39 66.76 -11.59 -48.69
CA VAL A 39 68.04 -12.15 -49.12
C VAL A 39 68.65 -11.27 -50.19
N SER A 40 69.99 -11.14 -50.18
CA SER A 40 70.72 -10.25 -51.09
C SER A 40 71.80 -10.99 -51.86
N ALA A 41 71.84 -10.79 -53.18
CA ALA A 41 72.86 -11.36 -54.06
C ALA A 41 74.28 -10.84 -53.74
N THR A 42 74.41 -9.68 -53.10
CA THR A 42 75.72 -9.12 -52.72
C THR A 42 76.29 -9.73 -51.44
N THR A 43 75.46 -10.39 -50.64
CA THR A 43 75.87 -11.04 -49.38
C THR A 43 75.26 -12.44 -49.30
N PRO A 44 75.73 -13.40 -50.13
CA PRO A 44 74.96 -14.61 -50.38
C PRO A 44 74.76 -15.55 -49.19
N THR A 45 75.61 -15.43 -48.17
CA THR A 45 75.62 -16.26 -46.96
C THR A 45 75.05 -15.53 -45.73
N SER A 46 74.65 -14.27 -45.85
CA SER A 46 74.12 -13.49 -44.74
C SER A 46 72.61 -13.71 -44.57
N ASN A 47 72.16 -13.79 -43.31
CA ASN A 47 70.75 -13.81 -42.95
C ASN A 47 70.29 -12.41 -42.52
N ALA A 48 69.08 -12.00 -42.92
CA ALA A 48 68.49 -10.73 -42.54
C ALA A 48 67.14 -10.88 -41.81
N GLY A 49 66.89 -12.03 -41.19
CA GLY A 49 65.62 -12.39 -40.52
C GLY A 49 65.34 -11.65 -39.20
N THR A 50 66.15 -10.64 -38.85
CA THR A 50 65.94 -9.76 -37.68
C THR A 50 65.76 -8.29 -38.08
N SER A 51 65.65 -7.99 -39.38
CA SER A 51 65.54 -6.62 -39.87
C SER A 51 64.17 -6.02 -39.63
N THR A 52 64.11 -4.80 -39.13
CA THR A 52 62.86 -4.03 -38.93
C THR A 52 62.19 -3.60 -40.25
N SER A 53 62.75 -3.97 -41.40
CA SER A 53 62.15 -3.79 -42.73
C SER A 53 62.50 -4.96 -43.65
N ILE A 54 61.63 -5.24 -44.63
CA ILE A 54 61.95 -6.11 -45.75
C ILE A 54 62.35 -5.28 -46.96
N ARG A 55 63.29 -5.78 -47.77
CA ARG A 55 63.92 -5.04 -48.87
C ARG A 55 63.74 -5.76 -50.19
N LEU A 56 63.57 -4.97 -51.25
CA LEU A 56 63.43 -5.44 -52.62
C LEU A 56 64.31 -4.58 -53.54
N ASP A 57 65.06 -5.21 -54.43
CA ASP A 57 65.89 -4.53 -55.42
C ASP A 57 66.09 -5.46 -56.63
N GLY A 58 66.04 -4.90 -57.84
CA GLY A 58 66.26 -5.61 -59.09
C GLY A 58 67.73 -5.66 -59.50
N SER A 59 68.61 -4.79 -58.97
CA SER A 59 70.03 -4.80 -59.27
C SER A 59 70.87 -3.99 -58.24
N PRO A 60 71.63 -4.65 -57.35
CA PRO A 60 71.75 -6.10 -57.20
C PRO A 60 70.44 -6.73 -56.70
N ILE A 61 70.22 -8.01 -56.99
CA ILE A 61 68.96 -8.67 -56.62
C ILE A 61 68.82 -8.76 -55.11
N VAL A 62 67.76 -8.16 -54.59
CA VAL A 62 67.27 -8.33 -53.23
C VAL A 62 65.79 -8.74 -53.30
N ARG A 63 65.44 -9.85 -52.67
CA ARG A 63 64.05 -10.37 -52.66
C ARG A 63 63.64 -10.76 -51.25
N SER A 64 62.35 -10.68 -50.97
CA SER A 64 61.80 -10.93 -49.64
C SER A 64 60.86 -12.14 -49.62
N TYR A 65 60.73 -12.76 -48.45
CA TYR A 65 59.88 -13.90 -48.18
C TYR A 65 58.98 -13.59 -46.99
N LEU A 66 57.71 -13.96 -47.08
CA LEU A 66 56.72 -13.88 -46.01
C LEU A 66 56.01 -15.22 -45.89
N SER A 67 55.91 -15.79 -44.69
CA SER A 67 55.14 -17.00 -44.43
C SER A 67 53.94 -16.68 -43.54
N PHE A 68 52.76 -17.22 -43.86
CA PHE A 68 51.52 -17.06 -43.09
C PHE A 68 50.95 -18.42 -42.70
N SER A 69 50.43 -18.55 -41.48
CA SER A 69 49.63 -19.69 -41.05
C SER A 69 48.16 -19.28 -41.04
N VAL A 70 47.39 -19.81 -42.00
CA VAL A 70 45.94 -19.56 -42.11
C VAL A 70 45.23 -20.69 -41.38
N ALA A 71 44.46 -20.35 -40.35
CA ALA A 71 43.69 -21.29 -39.54
C ALA A 71 42.32 -20.70 -39.19
N ASN A 72 41.38 -21.57 -38.79
CA ASN A 72 40.02 -21.21 -38.37
C ASN A 72 39.16 -20.52 -39.46
N VAL A 73 39.47 -20.75 -40.73
CA VAL A 73 38.61 -20.34 -41.86
C VAL A 73 37.56 -21.43 -42.10
N SER A 74 36.28 -21.14 -41.82
CA SER A 74 35.15 -22.06 -41.94
C SER A 74 34.23 -21.69 -43.12
N GLY A 75 34.55 -22.22 -44.30
CA GLY A 75 33.81 -21.97 -45.54
C GLY A 75 34.74 -21.73 -46.74
N PRO A 76 34.20 -21.60 -47.96
CA PRO A 76 35.02 -21.31 -49.13
C PRO A 76 35.64 -19.90 -49.02
N VAL A 77 36.94 -19.81 -49.31
CA VAL A 77 37.63 -18.51 -49.44
C VAL A 77 37.11 -17.79 -50.68
N GLY A 78 36.39 -16.69 -50.46
CA GLY A 78 35.90 -15.81 -51.51
C GLY A 78 36.97 -14.84 -52.03
N GLN A 79 37.85 -14.35 -51.16
CA GLN A 79 38.97 -13.46 -51.52
C GLN A 79 40.12 -13.57 -50.52
N ALA A 80 41.38 -13.44 -50.98
CA ALA A 80 42.55 -13.26 -50.13
C ALA A 80 43.44 -12.11 -50.64
N VAL A 81 43.78 -11.16 -49.76
CA VAL A 81 44.58 -9.97 -50.10
C VAL A 81 45.79 -9.86 -49.19
N LEU A 82 46.98 -9.78 -49.77
CA LEU A 82 48.20 -9.42 -49.06
C LEU A 82 48.30 -7.89 -48.99
N ARG A 83 48.31 -7.34 -47.79
CA ARG A 83 48.57 -5.92 -47.52
C ARG A 83 49.97 -5.76 -46.93
N VAL A 84 50.75 -4.84 -47.50
CA VAL A 84 52.11 -4.54 -46.99
C VAL A 84 52.26 -3.04 -46.86
N TYR A 85 52.80 -2.56 -45.74
CA TYR A 85 53.01 -1.13 -45.53
C TYR A 85 54.32 -0.69 -46.18
N ALA A 86 54.29 0.44 -46.89
CA ALA A 86 55.43 0.95 -47.62
C ALA A 86 56.23 1.99 -46.82
N ASN A 87 57.52 1.72 -46.58
CA ASN A 87 58.43 2.66 -45.92
C ASN A 87 59.05 3.66 -46.93
N SER A 88 59.00 3.36 -48.22
CA SER A 88 59.56 4.16 -49.30
C SER A 88 58.70 4.12 -50.55
N SER A 89 58.81 5.12 -51.42
CA SER A 89 58.04 5.24 -52.65
C SER A 89 58.77 4.62 -53.84
N GLN A 90 58.05 3.97 -54.75
CA GLN A 90 58.60 3.48 -56.01
C GLN A 90 57.56 3.46 -57.14
N ASN A 91 57.96 3.95 -58.32
CA ASN A 91 57.08 3.97 -59.51
C ASN A 91 56.77 2.58 -60.06
N LYS A 92 57.72 1.65 -59.94
CA LYS A 92 57.53 0.22 -60.20
C LYS A 92 57.55 -0.50 -58.86
N GLY A 93 56.40 -0.90 -58.30
CA GLY A 93 56.34 -1.58 -57.02
C GLY A 93 56.93 -2.99 -57.03
N TYR A 94 56.23 -3.92 -56.40
CA TYR A 94 56.64 -5.31 -56.30
C TYR A 94 55.53 -6.26 -56.76
N SER A 95 55.96 -7.44 -57.20
CA SER A 95 55.12 -8.58 -57.54
C SER A 95 55.22 -9.64 -56.44
N VAL A 96 54.11 -10.36 -56.22
CA VAL A 96 54.00 -11.45 -55.25
C VAL A 96 53.96 -12.77 -56.00
N TYR A 97 54.73 -13.74 -55.52
CA TYR A 97 54.88 -15.06 -56.11
C TYR A 97 54.59 -16.13 -55.05
N ALA A 98 54.10 -17.28 -55.48
CA ALA A 98 54.11 -18.46 -54.64
C ALA A 98 55.57 -18.93 -54.42
N VAL A 99 55.85 -19.41 -53.22
CA VAL A 99 57.08 -20.14 -52.90
C VAL A 99 56.65 -21.52 -52.44
N ALA A 100 56.93 -22.56 -53.23
CA ALA A 100 56.43 -23.91 -52.99
C ALA A 100 56.99 -24.52 -51.70
N ASP A 101 58.25 -24.21 -51.38
CA ASP A 101 58.87 -24.62 -50.12
C ASP A 101 58.43 -23.71 -48.98
N THR A 102 57.68 -24.28 -48.03
CA THR A 102 57.21 -23.61 -46.81
C THR A 102 58.08 -23.93 -45.59
N SER A 103 59.19 -24.67 -45.76
CA SER A 103 60.06 -25.15 -44.68
C SER A 103 61.24 -24.23 -44.38
N TRP A 104 61.44 -23.17 -45.18
CA TRP A 104 62.48 -22.18 -44.91
C TRP A 104 62.28 -21.53 -43.53
N SER A 105 63.39 -21.27 -42.84
CA SER A 105 63.36 -20.62 -41.53
C SER A 105 63.87 -19.18 -41.61
N GLU A 106 63.20 -18.29 -40.88
CA GLU A 106 63.54 -16.86 -40.77
C GLU A 106 65.01 -16.63 -40.44
N LYS A 107 65.60 -17.43 -39.55
CA LYS A 107 67.01 -17.33 -39.13
C LYS A 107 68.00 -18.10 -40.02
N GLY A 108 67.51 -19.00 -40.89
CA GLY A 108 68.35 -19.89 -41.70
C GLY A 108 68.38 -19.56 -43.18
N ILE A 109 67.46 -18.74 -43.67
CA ILE A 109 67.40 -18.36 -45.09
C ILE A 109 68.50 -17.32 -45.43
N THR A 110 69.17 -17.57 -46.54
CA THR A 110 70.26 -16.79 -47.13
C THR A 110 70.05 -16.79 -48.64
N TYR A 111 70.72 -15.91 -49.40
CA TYR A 111 70.52 -15.92 -50.85
C TYR A 111 70.93 -17.26 -51.49
N ALA A 112 71.97 -17.92 -50.94
CA ALA A 112 72.48 -19.19 -51.44
C ALA A 112 71.52 -20.38 -51.28
N ASN A 113 70.63 -20.34 -50.27
CA ASN A 113 69.67 -21.44 -50.00
C ASN A 113 68.20 -21.01 -50.11
N ALA A 114 67.93 -19.78 -50.56
CA ALA A 114 66.58 -19.25 -50.65
C ALA A 114 65.74 -20.00 -51.70
N PRO A 115 64.57 -20.55 -51.35
CA PRO A 115 63.74 -21.30 -52.28
C PRO A 115 63.34 -20.48 -53.52
N PRO A 116 63.18 -21.12 -54.70
CA PRO A 116 62.79 -20.42 -55.90
C PRO A 116 61.36 -19.87 -55.80
N PHE A 117 61.11 -18.74 -56.46
CA PHE A 117 59.76 -18.22 -56.70
C PHE A 117 59.12 -18.99 -57.85
N ALA A 118 57.79 -19.09 -57.86
CA ALA A 118 57.06 -19.58 -59.03
C ALA A 118 57.30 -18.69 -60.26
N ASP A 119 57.21 -19.26 -61.46
CA ASP A 119 57.47 -18.55 -62.72
C ASP A 119 56.48 -17.42 -63.02
N THR A 120 55.28 -17.48 -62.41
CA THR A 120 54.20 -16.49 -62.63
C THR A 120 53.86 -15.78 -61.33
N ALA A 121 53.74 -14.45 -61.40
CA ALA A 121 53.28 -13.63 -60.27
C ALA A 121 51.79 -13.86 -60.01
N SER A 122 51.40 -14.00 -58.75
CA SER A 122 50.01 -14.13 -58.31
C SER A 122 49.28 -12.79 -58.28
N GLY A 123 50.03 -11.70 -58.15
CA GLY A 123 49.54 -10.33 -58.24
C GLY A 123 50.69 -9.32 -58.15
N ALA A 124 50.39 -8.05 -58.38
CA ALA A 124 51.35 -6.96 -58.26
C ALA A 124 50.75 -5.77 -57.52
N SER A 125 51.59 -5.02 -56.81
CA SER A 125 51.17 -3.85 -56.01
C SER A 125 50.94 -2.58 -56.83
N GLY A 126 51.41 -2.52 -58.08
CA GLY A 126 51.41 -1.29 -58.87
C GLY A 126 52.41 -0.26 -58.32
N ARG A 127 52.10 1.04 -58.39
CA ARG A 127 52.93 2.11 -57.83
C ARG A 127 52.83 2.12 -56.31
N VAL A 128 53.96 2.26 -55.63
CA VAL A 128 54.05 2.26 -54.16
C VAL A 128 54.37 3.67 -53.67
N THR A 129 53.65 4.16 -52.65
CA THR A 129 53.86 5.47 -52.03
C THR A 129 54.22 5.28 -50.56
N ALA A 130 55.29 5.93 -50.09
CA ALA A 130 55.72 5.87 -48.70
C ALA A 130 54.60 6.28 -47.74
N GLY A 131 54.46 5.58 -46.62
CA GLY A 131 53.44 5.84 -45.61
C GLY A 131 52.06 5.27 -45.94
N THR A 132 51.94 4.38 -46.93
CA THR A 132 50.65 3.81 -47.35
C THR A 132 50.68 2.28 -47.39
N TRP A 133 49.49 1.68 -47.29
CA TRP A 133 49.30 0.24 -47.51
C TRP A 133 49.17 -0.05 -49.00
N THR A 134 49.95 -1.00 -49.50
CA THR A 134 49.67 -1.68 -50.77
C THR A 134 48.71 -2.83 -50.54
N SER A 135 47.98 -3.23 -51.57
CA SER A 135 47.11 -4.41 -51.55
C SER A 135 47.34 -5.22 -52.82
N VAL A 136 47.63 -6.51 -52.65
CA VAL A 136 47.85 -7.45 -53.75
C VAL A 136 46.88 -8.61 -53.59
N ASP A 137 46.05 -8.84 -54.59
CA ASP A 137 45.18 -10.01 -54.63
C ASP A 137 46.04 -11.27 -54.76
N VAL A 138 45.88 -12.18 -53.79
CA VAL A 138 46.55 -13.49 -53.73
C VAL A 138 45.52 -14.62 -53.56
N THR A 139 44.26 -14.39 -53.95
CA THR A 139 43.15 -15.35 -53.86
C THR A 139 43.43 -16.65 -54.62
N SER A 140 44.27 -16.60 -55.66
CA SER A 140 44.74 -17.78 -56.38
C SER A 140 45.60 -18.71 -55.51
N LEU A 141 46.27 -18.18 -54.48
CA LEU A 141 47.16 -18.93 -53.59
C LEU A 141 46.47 -19.49 -52.36
N VAL A 142 45.61 -18.69 -51.71
CA VAL A 142 44.99 -19.06 -50.42
C VAL A 142 43.62 -19.69 -50.66
N LYS A 143 43.52 -21.01 -50.47
CA LYS A 143 42.29 -21.79 -50.74
C LYS A 143 41.60 -22.32 -49.48
N GLY A 144 42.22 -22.19 -48.32
CA GLY A 144 41.68 -22.66 -47.05
C GLY A 144 42.70 -22.55 -45.93
N ASN A 145 42.57 -23.38 -44.89
CA ASN A 145 43.55 -23.45 -43.81
C ASN A 145 44.86 -24.09 -44.32
N GLY A 146 46.01 -23.56 -43.91
CA GLY A 146 47.32 -24.05 -44.31
C GLY A 146 48.44 -23.00 -44.12
N THR A 147 49.68 -23.43 -44.35
CA THR A 147 50.84 -22.54 -44.36
C THR A 147 51.11 -22.07 -45.78
N TYR A 148 51.23 -20.75 -45.97
CA TYR A 148 51.44 -20.11 -47.27
C TYR A 148 52.73 -19.30 -47.26
N SER A 149 53.65 -19.63 -48.16
CA SER A 149 54.93 -18.94 -48.34
C SER A 149 54.88 -18.07 -49.60
N LEU A 150 55.13 -16.77 -49.43
CA LEU A 150 55.01 -15.74 -50.45
C LEU A 150 56.36 -15.09 -50.70
N GLY A 151 56.74 -15.00 -51.96
CA GLY A 151 57.94 -14.34 -52.44
C GLY A 151 57.60 -12.96 -52.98
N LEU A 152 58.35 -11.94 -52.58
CA LEU A 152 58.22 -10.57 -53.09
C LEU A 152 59.49 -10.21 -53.85
N ALA A 153 59.33 -9.70 -55.08
CA ALA A 153 60.43 -9.18 -55.90
C ALA A 153 60.00 -7.92 -56.65
N THR A 154 60.98 -7.10 -57.02
CA THR A 154 60.80 -5.95 -57.91
C THR A 154 61.77 -6.04 -59.08
N SER A 155 61.38 -5.52 -60.24
CA SER A 155 62.27 -5.35 -61.39
C SER A 155 62.94 -3.95 -61.40
N SER A 156 62.68 -3.13 -60.38
CA SER A 156 63.29 -1.80 -60.25
C SER A 156 64.73 -1.92 -59.75
N PRO A 157 65.73 -1.26 -60.37
CA PRO A 157 67.10 -1.24 -59.88
C PRO A 157 67.29 -0.26 -58.70
N THR A 158 66.20 0.19 -58.09
CA THR A 158 66.20 1.06 -56.90
C THR A 158 65.63 0.25 -55.74
N ALA A 159 66.26 0.34 -54.58
CA ALA A 159 65.83 -0.39 -53.41
C ALA A 159 64.48 0.13 -52.88
N LEU A 160 63.51 -0.77 -52.75
CA LEU A 160 62.23 -0.54 -52.09
C LEU A 160 62.26 -1.16 -50.69
N SER A 161 61.98 -0.33 -49.68
CA SER A 161 61.78 -0.73 -48.28
C SER A 161 60.30 -0.82 -47.95
N LEU A 162 59.91 -1.97 -47.38
CA LEU A 162 58.56 -2.25 -46.89
C LEU A 162 58.63 -2.68 -45.42
N ALA A 163 57.53 -2.55 -44.69
CA ALA A 163 57.43 -2.95 -43.31
C ALA A 163 57.61 -4.47 -43.15
N SER A 164 58.38 -4.88 -42.14
CA SER A 164 58.48 -6.28 -41.74
C SER A 164 57.46 -6.61 -40.65
N ARG A 165 57.43 -7.87 -40.20
CA ARG A 165 56.61 -8.31 -39.07
C ARG A 165 56.88 -7.50 -37.79
N GLU A 166 58.11 -7.01 -37.60
CA GLU A 166 58.52 -6.25 -36.41
C GLU A 166 57.99 -4.81 -36.39
N ALA A 167 57.31 -4.36 -37.46
CA ALA A 167 56.78 -3.00 -37.57
C ALA A 167 55.47 -2.77 -36.79
N GLY A 168 55.11 -3.67 -35.87
CA GLY A 168 53.92 -3.56 -35.02
C GLY A 168 52.63 -3.42 -35.81
N ALA A 169 51.93 -2.29 -35.65
CA ALA A 169 50.67 -2.00 -36.35
C ALA A 169 50.79 -1.99 -37.89
N ASN A 170 52.00 -1.78 -38.41
CA ASN A 170 52.30 -1.75 -39.85
C ASN A 170 52.82 -3.10 -40.38
N ALA A 171 52.81 -4.16 -39.56
CA ALA A 171 53.21 -5.50 -39.99
C ALA A 171 52.37 -5.98 -41.18
N PRO A 172 52.95 -6.70 -42.17
CA PRO A 172 52.19 -7.24 -43.28
C PRO A 172 50.96 -8.04 -42.83
N GLN A 173 49.88 -7.98 -43.61
CA GLN A 173 48.61 -8.63 -43.30
C GLN A 173 48.15 -9.49 -44.47
N LEU A 174 47.69 -10.70 -44.21
CA LEU A 174 46.93 -11.50 -45.15
C LEU A 174 45.47 -11.49 -44.71
N VAL A 175 44.61 -10.82 -45.49
CA VAL A 175 43.17 -10.69 -45.20
C VAL A 175 42.39 -11.68 -46.05
N VAL A 176 41.68 -12.61 -45.42
CA VAL A 176 40.92 -13.69 -46.07
C VAL A 176 39.42 -13.49 -45.80
N SER A 177 38.59 -13.43 -46.85
CA SER A 177 37.14 -13.29 -46.76
C SER A 177 36.42 -14.60 -47.10
N ILE A 178 35.47 -15.04 -46.27
CA ILE A 178 34.60 -16.21 -46.48
C ILE A 178 33.17 -15.80 -46.84
N THR A 179 32.46 -16.66 -47.57
CA THR A 179 31.05 -16.44 -47.95
C THR A 179 30.16 -17.58 -47.47
N SER A 180 28.98 -17.27 -46.89
CA SER A 180 27.95 -18.25 -46.54
C SER A 180 26.56 -17.84 -47.07
N THR A 181 25.71 -18.82 -47.39
CA THR A 181 24.33 -18.61 -47.86
C THR A 181 23.35 -19.27 -46.89
N GLN A 182 22.49 -18.47 -46.23
CA GLN A 182 21.44 -18.95 -45.31
C GLN A 182 20.07 -18.81 -46.00
N ALA A 183 19.20 -19.83 -45.88
CA ALA A 183 17.83 -19.81 -46.42
C ALA A 183 16.81 -19.26 -45.39
N PRO A 184 15.68 -18.66 -45.81
CA PRO A 184 14.59 -18.26 -44.91
C PRO A 184 14.03 -19.42 -44.08
N PRO A 185 13.43 -19.16 -42.91
CA PRO A 185 12.78 -20.21 -42.12
C PRO A 185 11.59 -20.86 -42.84
N ALA A 186 11.30 -22.12 -42.52
CA ALA A 186 10.10 -22.83 -42.99
C ALA A 186 9.37 -23.51 -41.82
N ASN A 187 8.04 -23.38 -41.79
CA ASN A 187 7.19 -23.93 -40.74
C ASN A 187 7.19 -25.48 -40.78
N THR A 188 7.38 -26.10 -39.62
CA THR A 188 7.36 -27.57 -39.44
C THR A 188 6.19 -28.06 -38.59
N ALA A 189 5.57 -27.18 -37.80
CA ALA A 189 4.29 -27.43 -37.15
C ALA A 189 3.49 -26.12 -37.06
N PRO A 190 2.17 -26.15 -37.34
CA PRO A 190 1.35 -24.94 -37.43
C PRO A 190 1.26 -24.23 -36.08
N PRO A 191 1.05 -22.89 -36.10
CA PRO A 191 0.80 -22.12 -34.89
C PRO A 191 -0.55 -22.48 -34.26
N GLY A 192 -0.73 -22.10 -33.00
CA GLY A 192 -1.94 -22.36 -32.22
C GLY A 192 -2.39 -21.15 -31.41
N ILE A 193 -3.64 -21.15 -30.97
CA ILE A 193 -4.18 -20.16 -30.03
C ILE A 193 -4.53 -20.90 -28.73
N ALA A 194 -3.99 -20.44 -27.61
CA ALA A 194 -4.22 -21.07 -26.32
C ALA A 194 -5.60 -20.68 -25.72
N GLY A 195 -6.29 -21.66 -25.17
CA GLY A 195 -7.56 -21.46 -24.46
C GLY A 195 -8.77 -21.22 -25.38
N SER A 196 -9.92 -20.95 -24.76
CA SER A 196 -11.15 -20.54 -25.46
C SER A 196 -11.24 -19.01 -25.45
N PRO A 197 -11.26 -18.34 -26.61
CA PRO A 197 -11.35 -16.89 -26.66
C PRO A 197 -12.61 -16.35 -25.97
N GLN A 198 -12.45 -15.31 -25.16
CA GLN A 198 -13.54 -14.58 -24.52
C GLN A 198 -13.28 -13.08 -24.65
N GLN A 199 -14.33 -12.31 -24.88
CA GLN A 199 -14.28 -10.84 -24.90
C GLN A 199 -13.58 -10.29 -23.65
N GLY A 200 -12.61 -9.40 -23.85
CA GLY A 200 -11.84 -8.75 -22.78
C GLY A 200 -10.74 -9.63 -22.15
N GLN A 201 -10.59 -10.89 -22.57
CA GLN A 201 -9.54 -11.79 -22.08
C GLN A 201 -8.47 -12.06 -23.16
N PRO A 202 -7.18 -11.85 -22.89
CA PRO A 202 -6.13 -12.00 -23.90
C PRO A 202 -5.99 -13.45 -24.37
N SER A 203 -6.07 -13.67 -25.68
CA SER A 203 -5.74 -14.92 -26.36
C SER A 203 -4.28 -14.88 -26.82
N SER A 204 -3.50 -15.90 -26.48
CA SER A 204 -2.06 -15.95 -26.79
C SER A 204 -1.79 -16.91 -27.95
N ALA A 205 -0.98 -16.45 -28.91
CA ALA A 205 -0.51 -17.27 -30.02
C ALA A 205 0.76 -18.05 -29.62
N ASP A 206 0.75 -19.35 -29.90
CA ASP A 206 1.95 -20.18 -30.03
C ASP A 206 2.45 -20.07 -31.48
N PRO A 207 3.68 -19.60 -31.73
CA PRO A 207 4.21 -19.48 -33.09
C PRO A 207 4.41 -20.81 -33.82
N GLY A 208 4.29 -21.96 -33.14
CA GLY A 208 4.55 -23.28 -33.71
C GLY A 208 6.05 -23.56 -33.83
N THR A 209 6.42 -24.55 -34.64
CA THR A 209 7.83 -24.94 -34.83
C THR A 209 8.32 -24.62 -36.23
N TRP A 210 9.61 -24.26 -36.34
CA TRP A 210 10.22 -23.75 -37.57
C TRP A 210 11.65 -24.26 -37.74
N SER A 211 12.03 -24.54 -38.98
CA SER A 211 13.41 -24.79 -39.40
C SER A 211 14.16 -23.49 -39.69
N GLY A 212 15.48 -23.55 -39.86
CA GLY A 212 16.29 -22.40 -40.26
C GLY A 212 16.61 -21.40 -39.13
N SER A 213 16.39 -21.76 -37.86
CA SER A 213 16.73 -20.95 -36.68
C SER A 213 16.22 -19.50 -36.76
N PRO A 214 14.88 -19.30 -36.66
CA PRO A 214 14.30 -17.96 -36.64
C PRO A 214 14.91 -17.06 -35.56
N SER A 215 15.12 -15.79 -35.89
CA SER A 215 15.50 -14.73 -34.96
C SER A 215 14.30 -13.90 -34.48
N SER A 216 13.17 -13.94 -35.18
CA SER A 216 11.95 -13.21 -34.81
C SER A 216 10.70 -13.80 -35.49
N PHE A 217 9.53 -13.47 -34.92
CA PHE A 217 8.21 -13.83 -35.43
C PHE A 217 7.34 -12.59 -35.65
N GLY A 218 6.52 -12.63 -36.69
CA GLY A 218 5.45 -11.65 -36.95
C GLY A 218 4.10 -12.34 -36.87
N TYR A 219 3.10 -11.65 -36.32
CA TYR A 219 1.74 -12.16 -36.11
C TYR A 219 0.73 -11.31 -36.88
N ARG A 220 -0.36 -11.93 -37.32
CA ARG A 220 -1.54 -11.24 -37.87
C ARG A 220 -2.79 -12.00 -37.47
N TRP A 221 -3.60 -11.39 -36.60
CA TRP A 221 -4.86 -11.98 -36.14
C TRP A 221 -5.99 -11.76 -37.14
N ARG A 222 -6.87 -12.75 -37.24
CA ARG A 222 -7.99 -12.77 -38.18
C ARG A 222 -9.26 -13.24 -37.49
N LEU A 223 -10.39 -12.62 -37.84
CA LEU A 223 -11.71 -13.03 -37.40
C LEU A 223 -12.43 -13.75 -38.53
N CYS A 224 -12.93 -14.95 -38.24
CA CYS A 224 -13.59 -15.82 -39.19
C CYS A 224 -15.06 -16.04 -38.76
N PRO A 225 -16.03 -15.99 -39.69
CA PRO A 225 -17.42 -16.31 -39.38
C PRO A 225 -17.67 -17.82 -39.20
N SER A 226 -16.71 -18.68 -39.58
CA SER A 226 -16.83 -20.13 -39.54
C SER A 226 -15.59 -20.77 -38.91
N ALA A 227 -15.78 -21.85 -38.15
CA ALA A 227 -14.69 -22.66 -37.60
C ALA A 227 -13.91 -23.41 -38.70
N THR A 228 -14.55 -23.77 -39.81
CA THR A 228 -14.00 -24.68 -40.82
C THR A 228 -13.60 -24.01 -42.13
N ASP A 229 -14.18 -22.85 -42.46
CA ASP A 229 -13.89 -22.13 -43.71
C ASP A 229 -13.02 -20.90 -43.45
N ALA A 230 -11.72 -21.02 -43.73
CA ALA A 230 -10.74 -19.95 -43.58
C ALA A 230 -10.78 -18.90 -44.70
N SER A 231 -11.48 -19.16 -45.82
CA SER A 231 -11.47 -18.28 -46.99
C SER A 231 -12.24 -16.97 -46.78
N THR A 232 -13.09 -16.93 -45.75
CA THR A 232 -13.94 -15.79 -45.40
C THR A 232 -13.40 -14.96 -44.23
N CYS A 233 -12.24 -15.34 -43.67
CA CYS A 233 -11.62 -14.62 -42.56
C CYS A 233 -11.18 -13.21 -42.98
N GLN A 234 -11.34 -12.25 -42.07
CA GLN A 234 -10.91 -10.86 -42.24
C GLN A 234 -9.77 -10.55 -41.29
N ASP A 235 -8.79 -9.76 -41.74
CA ASP A 235 -7.71 -9.27 -40.89
C ASP A 235 -8.25 -8.32 -39.81
N ILE A 236 -7.85 -8.56 -38.57
CA ILE A 236 -8.14 -7.64 -37.46
C ILE A 236 -7.08 -6.53 -37.52
N THR A 237 -7.52 -5.33 -37.88
CA THR A 237 -6.61 -4.20 -38.15
C THR A 237 -5.76 -3.88 -36.92
N GLY A 238 -4.43 -3.84 -37.09
CA GLY A 238 -3.48 -3.51 -36.02
C GLY A 238 -3.15 -4.63 -35.04
N ALA A 239 -3.80 -5.79 -35.15
CA ALA A 239 -3.54 -6.94 -34.27
C ALA A 239 -2.33 -7.75 -34.77
N THR A 240 -1.13 -7.25 -34.47
CA THR A 240 0.16 -7.86 -34.88
C THR A 240 1.03 -8.34 -33.71
N ALA A 241 0.53 -8.23 -32.49
CA ALA A 241 1.20 -8.75 -31.30
C ALA A 241 0.98 -10.26 -31.15
N GLN A 242 1.83 -10.92 -30.35
CA GLN A 242 1.68 -12.33 -30.03
C GLN A 242 0.37 -12.63 -29.26
N SER A 243 -0.20 -11.64 -28.59
CA SER A 243 -1.50 -11.76 -27.94
C SER A 243 -2.52 -10.80 -28.56
N TYR A 244 -3.78 -11.21 -28.54
CA TYR A 244 -4.93 -10.40 -28.94
C TYR A 244 -6.05 -10.52 -27.91
N THR A 245 -6.58 -9.39 -27.46
CA THR A 245 -7.73 -9.35 -26.55
C THR A 245 -9.00 -9.13 -27.35
N PRO A 246 -9.90 -10.12 -27.46
CA PRO A 246 -11.11 -10.01 -28.25
C PRO A 246 -12.01 -8.88 -27.75
N VAL A 247 -12.64 -8.17 -28.68
CA VAL A 247 -13.58 -7.07 -28.39
C VAL A 247 -15.02 -7.51 -28.66
N GLN A 248 -16.00 -6.65 -28.38
CA GLN A 248 -17.41 -6.97 -28.59
C GLN A 248 -17.73 -7.35 -30.04
N GLY A 249 -17.05 -6.73 -31.01
CA GLY A 249 -17.21 -7.03 -32.44
C GLY A 249 -16.74 -8.43 -32.84
N ASP A 250 -15.94 -9.10 -32.01
CA ASP A 250 -15.42 -10.45 -32.30
C ASP A 250 -16.35 -11.55 -31.77
N VAL A 251 -17.28 -11.20 -30.87
CA VAL A 251 -18.17 -12.15 -30.17
C VAL A 251 -18.98 -12.96 -31.19
N GLY A 252 -18.97 -14.29 -31.02
CA GLY A 252 -19.61 -15.23 -31.92
C GLY A 252 -18.77 -15.63 -33.14
N GLY A 253 -17.71 -14.89 -33.47
CA GLY A 253 -16.73 -15.26 -34.50
C GLY A 253 -15.63 -16.18 -33.98
N TYR A 254 -14.77 -16.66 -34.87
CA TYR A 254 -13.66 -17.57 -34.56
C TYR A 254 -12.32 -16.88 -34.88
N LEU A 255 -11.37 -16.93 -33.96
CA LEU A 255 -10.05 -16.34 -34.17
C LEU A 255 -9.10 -17.30 -34.87
N ARG A 256 -8.29 -16.77 -35.77
CA ARG A 256 -7.10 -17.42 -36.35
C ARG A 256 -5.92 -16.47 -36.28
N VAL A 257 -4.70 -17.00 -36.32
CA VAL A 257 -3.47 -16.21 -36.39
C VAL A 257 -2.56 -16.73 -37.50
N ASP A 258 -2.06 -15.80 -38.31
CA ASP A 258 -0.97 -16.04 -39.24
C ASP A 258 0.36 -15.70 -38.59
N VAL A 259 1.34 -16.60 -38.73
CA VAL A 259 2.69 -16.42 -38.18
C VAL A 259 3.73 -16.52 -39.29
N THR A 260 4.61 -15.52 -39.35
CA THR A 260 5.82 -15.54 -40.19
C THR A 260 7.07 -15.56 -39.31
N ALA A 261 8.13 -16.21 -39.77
CA ALA A 261 9.42 -16.29 -39.08
C ALA A 261 10.54 -15.67 -39.93
N THR A 262 11.48 -14.97 -39.32
CA THR A 262 12.60 -14.30 -40.03
C THR A 262 13.95 -14.78 -39.53
N ASN A 263 14.93 -14.95 -40.42
CA ASN A 263 16.35 -15.14 -40.09
C ASN A 263 17.24 -14.33 -41.06
N GLY A 264 18.57 -14.54 -41.05
CA GLY A 264 19.50 -13.85 -41.95
C GLY A 264 19.29 -14.15 -43.45
N GLY A 265 18.58 -15.23 -43.78
CA GLY A 265 18.18 -15.60 -45.14
C GLY A 265 16.89 -14.93 -45.62
N GLY A 266 16.08 -14.36 -44.73
CA GLY A 266 14.84 -13.64 -45.05
C GLY A 266 13.64 -14.04 -44.18
N THR A 267 12.45 -13.58 -44.57
CA THR A 267 11.18 -13.89 -43.91
C THR A 267 10.45 -15.02 -44.63
N SER A 268 9.85 -15.93 -43.87
CA SER A 268 9.07 -17.07 -44.36
C SER A 268 7.74 -16.65 -44.98
N LEU A 269 7.08 -17.60 -45.65
CA LEU A 269 5.63 -17.51 -45.88
C LEU A 269 4.87 -17.60 -44.55
N ALA A 270 3.63 -17.10 -44.53
CA ALA A 270 2.76 -17.18 -43.37
C ALA A 270 2.24 -18.62 -43.13
N ALA A 271 2.31 -19.09 -41.90
CA ALA A 271 1.68 -20.31 -41.43
C ALA A 271 0.41 -19.95 -40.64
N GLU A 272 -0.70 -20.63 -40.91
CA GLU A 272 -2.01 -20.34 -40.32
C GLU A 272 -2.34 -21.31 -39.16
N SER A 273 -2.97 -20.79 -38.10
CA SER A 273 -3.49 -21.59 -36.99
C SER A 273 -4.85 -22.22 -37.29
N ALA A 274 -5.21 -23.26 -36.53
CA ALA A 274 -6.61 -23.67 -36.44
C ALA A 274 -7.49 -22.55 -35.86
N ALA A 275 -8.80 -22.60 -36.15
CA ALA A 275 -9.78 -21.69 -35.57
C ALA A 275 -9.95 -21.94 -34.06
N ALA A 276 -9.96 -20.87 -33.26
CA ALA A 276 -10.29 -20.89 -31.84
C ALA A 276 -11.57 -20.09 -31.58
N GLY A 277 -12.54 -20.69 -30.89
CA GLY A 277 -13.82 -20.03 -30.60
C GLY A 277 -15.04 -20.94 -30.80
N PRO A 278 -16.26 -20.36 -30.83
CA PRO A 278 -16.53 -18.93 -31.02
C PRO A 278 -16.12 -18.07 -29.81
N VAL A 279 -15.79 -16.80 -30.04
CA VAL A 279 -15.46 -15.84 -28.96
C VAL A 279 -16.68 -15.67 -28.06
N ALA A 280 -16.54 -16.05 -26.79
CA ALA A 280 -17.61 -15.91 -25.82
C ALA A 280 -17.80 -14.46 -25.39
N ALA A 281 -19.05 -14.04 -25.19
CA ALA A 281 -19.37 -12.76 -24.56
C ALA A 281 -19.00 -12.78 -23.06
N ILE A 282 -18.75 -11.60 -22.51
CA ILE A 282 -18.74 -11.40 -21.05
C ILE A 282 -20.10 -10.84 -20.64
N ASN A 283 -20.76 -11.49 -19.66
CA ASN A 283 -22.04 -11.02 -19.14
C ASN A 283 -21.82 -10.03 -17.99
N PRO A 284 -22.69 -9.01 -17.82
CA PRO A 284 -22.70 -8.17 -16.63
C PRO A 284 -22.76 -8.99 -15.34
N PRO A 285 -22.25 -8.48 -14.21
CA PRO A 285 -22.38 -9.15 -12.93
C PRO A 285 -23.84 -9.38 -12.54
N ALA A 286 -24.09 -10.43 -11.77
CA ALA A 286 -25.40 -10.67 -11.14
C ALA A 286 -25.24 -10.86 -9.64
N ASN A 287 -26.09 -10.18 -8.86
CA ASN A 287 -26.10 -10.25 -7.40
C ASN A 287 -26.53 -11.67 -6.95
N THR A 288 -25.80 -12.23 -6.00
CA THR A 288 -26.11 -13.53 -5.38
C THR A 288 -26.53 -13.40 -3.92
N THR A 289 -26.10 -12.32 -3.26
CA THR A 289 -26.51 -11.96 -1.90
C THR A 289 -26.76 -10.46 -1.87
N PRO A 290 -27.96 -10.00 -1.45
CA PRO A 290 -28.27 -8.57 -1.40
C PRO A 290 -27.31 -7.77 -0.50
N PRO A 291 -27.14 -6.47 -0.76
CA PRO A 291 -26.37 -5.58 0.10
C PRO A 291 -27.05 -5.35 1.45
N ALA A 292 -26.30 -4.85 2.43
CA ALA A 292 -26.79 -4.53 3.76
C ALA A 292 -26.24 -3.17 4.24
N VAL A 293 -26.92 -2.56 5.21
CA VAL A 293 -26.48 -1.34 5.88
C VAL A 293 -26.19 -1.66 7.34
N THR A 294 -25.02 -1.27 7.84
CA THR A 294 -24.62 -1.40 9.25
C THR A 294 -24.37 -0.03 9.87
N GLY A 295 -24.48 0.06 11.19
CA GLY A 295 -24.32 1.29 11.97
C GLY A 295 -25.58 1.65 12.76
N ILE A 296 -25.52 2.79 13.45
CA ILE A 296 -26.63 3.34 14.22
C ILE A 296 -27.39 4.32 13.32
N PHE A 297 -28.69 4.10 13.15
CA PHE A 297 -29.56 4.96 12.34
C PHE A 297 -29.95 6.21 13.14
N GLU A 298 -28.99 7.11 13.31
CA GLU A 298 -29.12 8.37 14.04
C GLU A 298 -28.42 9.49 13.24
N VAL A 299 -28.94 10.71 13.31
CA VAL A 299 -28.31 11.88 12.68
C VAL A 299 -26.86 12.03 13.14
N GLY A 300 -25.94 12.22 12.19
CA GLY A 300 -24.52 12.41 12.46
C GLY A 300 -23.72 11.12 12.71
N ARG A 301 -24.37 9.95 12.81
CA ARG A 301 -23.69 8.65 12.93
C ARG A 301 -23.37 8.06 11.57
N LEU A 302 -22.16 7.55 11.39
CA LEU A 302 -21.75 6.98 10.11
C LEU A 302 -22.41 5.62 9.88
N LEU A 303 -23.11 5.47 8.76
CA LEU A 303 -23.60 4.19 8.22
C LEU A 303 -22.63 3.67 7.17
N GLN A 304 -22.48 2.35 7.14
CA GLN A 304 -21.60 1.63 6.22
C GLN A 304 -22.41 0.66 5.36
N ALA A 305 -22.19 0.70 4.05
CA ALA A 305 -22.76 -0.25 3.10
C ALA A 305 -21.86 -1.50 2.96
N ASP A 306 -22.45 -2.67 3.19
CA ASP A 306 -21.94 -3.94 2.68
C ASP A 306 -22.51 -4.16 1.28
N ARG A 307 -21.63 -4.47 0.32
CA ARG A 307 -22.00 -4.60 -1.10
C ARG A 307 -22.72 -5.91 -1.43
N GLY A 308 -22.79 -6.86 -0.50
CA GLY A 308 -23.24 -8.22 -0.75
C GLY A 308 -22.26 -9.01 -1.62
N SER A 309 -22.76 -10.08 -2.25
CA SER A 309 -21.98 -10.98 -3.10
C SER A 309 -22.48 -10.97 -4.54
N TRP A 310 -21.55 -11.10 -5.48
CA TRP A 310 -21.80 -10.95 -6.91
C TRP A 310 -21.04 -12.00 -7.74
N SER A 311 -21.68 -12.51 -8.78
CA SER A 311 -21.06 -13.34 -9.82
C SER A 311 -20.44 -12.48 -10.93
N GLY A 312 -19.68 -13.10 -11.84
CA GLY A 312 -19.14 -12.42 -13.01
C GLY A 312 -17.91 -11.55 -12.75
N ASN A 313 -17.21 -11.72 -11.63
CA ASN A 313 -15.97 -11.02 -11.27
C ASN A 313 -16.04 -9.49 -11.49
N PRO A 314 -16.85 -8.76 -10.69
CA PRO A 314 -16.94 -7.31 -10.80
C PRO A 314 -15.58 -6.63 -10.61
N THR A 315 -15.32 -5.61 -11.42
CA THR A 315 -14.14 -4.75 -11.33
C THR A 315 -14.43 -3.45 -10.59
N SER A 316 -15.70 -3.06 -10.44
CA SER A 316 -16.12 -1.87 -9.68
C SER A 316 -17.56 -1.98 -9.18
N TYR A 317 -17.91 -1.14 -8.21
CA TYR A 317 -19.24 -1.07 -7.61
C TYR A 317 -19.71 0.39 -7.54
N GLY A 318 -20.99 0.62 -7.79
CA GLY A 318 -21.66 1.90 -7.57
C GLY A 318 -22.61 1.82 -6.40
N TYR A 319 -22.68 2.87 -5.59
CA TYR A 319 -23.61 2.98 -4.46
C TYR A 319 -24.56 4.15 -4.67
N THR A 320 -25.79 4.03 -4.19
CA THR A 320 -26.75 5.13 -4.14
C THR A 320 -27.57 4.98 -2.86
N TRP A 321 -27.41 5.92 -1.94
CA TRP A 321 -28.22 5.93 -0.71
C TRP A 321 -29.62 6.43 -1.01
N ARG A 322 -30.60 5.83 -0.36
CA ARG A 322 -32.01 6.08 -0.61
C ARG A 322 -32.75 6.25 0.71
N VAL A 323 -33.64 7.22 0.74
CA VAL A 323 -34.55 7.50 1.85
C VAL A 323 -35.92 6.96 1.52
N CYS A 324 -36.50 6.22 2.45
CA CYS A 324 -37.76 5.48 2.29
C CYS A 324 -38.73 5.89 3.41
N ASN A 325 -40.00 6.02 3.08
CA ASN A 325 -41.06 6.24 4.08
C ASN A 325 -41.58 4.94 4.73
N SER A 326 -41.11 3.78 4.26
CA SER A 326 -41.58 2.46 4.68
C SER A 326 -40.41 1.48 4.83
N ALA A 327 -40.46 0.67 5.89
CA ALA A 327 -39.49 -0.40 6.11
C ALA A 327 -39.62 -1.53 5.07
N THR A 328 -40.83 -1.80 4.56
CA THR A 328 -41.12 -2.98 3.74
C THR A 328 -41.26 -2.67 2.25
N ASP A 329 -41.68 -1.46 1.89
CA ASP A 329 -41.91 -1.07 0.50
C ASP A 329 -40.73 -0.29 -0.09
N ALA A 330 -39.91 -0.97 -0.89
CA ALA A 330 -38.77 -0.37 -1.58
C ALA A 330 -39.16 0.54 -2.76
N SER A 331 -40.41 0.47 -3.24
CA SER A 331 -40.91 1.34 -4.32
C SER A 331 -41.17 2.77 -3.85
N ALA A 332 -41.33 2.96 -2.54
CA ALA A 332 -41.54 4.25 -1.90
C ALA A 332 -40.24 4.94 -1.44
N CYS A 333 -39.10 4.54 -2.02
CA CYS A 333 -37.79 5.13 -1.75
C CYS A 333 -37.37 6.15 -2.81
N ALA A 334 -36.77 7.26 -2.37
CA ALA A 334 -36.15 8.28 -3.22
C ALA A 334 -34.63 8.28 -3.05
N ASP A 335 -33.89 8.57 -4.12
CA ASP A 335 -32.43 8.67 -4.07
C ASP A 335 -32.00 9.93 -3.32
N ILE A 336 -31.02 9.80 -2.43
CA ILE A 336 -30.43 10.93 -1.72
C ILE A 336 -29.36 11.55 -2.62
N VAL A 337 -29.66 12.74 -3.13
CA VAL A 337 -28.83 13.41 -4.14
C VAL A 337 -27.40 13.63 -3.62
N GLY A 338 -26.41 13.25 -4.42
CA GLY A 338 -24.99 13.42 -4.10
C GLY A 338 -24.39 12.32 -3.21
N GLN A 339 -25.18 11.37 -2.73
CA GLN A 339 -24.71 10.32 -1.80
C GLN A 339 -24.49 8.99 -2.52
N GLN A 340 -23.30 8.86 -3.12
CA GLN A 340 -22.89 7.69 -3.91
C GLN A 340 -21.68 6.94 -3.31
N GLY A 341 -21.28 7.32 -2.10
CA GLY A 341 -20.20 6.66 -1.36
C GLY A 341 -20.65 5.34 -0.73
N GLN A 342 -19.67 4.55 -0.30
CA GLN A 342 -19.93 3.34 0.47
C GLN A 342 -20.43 3.64 1.90
N THR A 343 -20.30 4.89 2.35
CA THR A 343 -20.79 5.37 3.63
C THR A 343 -21.81 6.48 3.46
N TYR A 344 -22.65 6.66 4.46
CA TYR A 344 -23.58 7.78 4.55
C TYR A 344 -23.74 8.23 5.99
N MET A 345 -23.78 9.53 6.21
CA MET A 345 -24.02 10.13 7.53
C MET A 345 -25.43 10.75 7.49
N PRO A 346 -26.43 10.12 8.15
CA PRO A 346 -27.80 10.61 8.14
C PRO A 346 -27.88 12.07 8.60
N GLN A 347 -28.73 12.82 7.93
CA GLN A 347 -28.96 14.24 8.18
C GLN A 347 -30.28 14.44 8.92
N ALA A 348 -30.49 15.62 9.49
CA ALA A 348 -31.74 15.94 10.20
C ALA A 348 -33.00 15.73 9.34
N THR A 349 -32.90 15.84 8.01
CA THR A 349 -33.99 15.58 7.07
C THR A 349 -34.39 14.11 6.96
N ASP A 350 -33.53 13.20 7.41
CA ASP A 350 -33.78 11.76 7.35
C ASP A 350 -34.54 11.23 8.57
N ILE A 351 -34.69 12.05 9.63
CA ILE A 351 -35.35 11.65 10.88
C ILE A 351 -36.75 11.08 10.59
N GLY A 352 -37.03 9.92 11.18
CA GLY A 352 -38.27 9.16 11.00
C GLY A 352 -38.33 8.35 9.71
N SER A 353 -37.39 8.54 8.77
CA SER A 353 -37.31 7.78 7.53
C SER A 353 -36.47 6.51 7.71
N TYR A 354 -36.65 5.56 6.80
CA TYR A 354 -35.82 4.37 6.68
C TYR A 354 -34.78 4.56 5.58
N LEU A 355 -33.59 3.98 5.74
CA LEU A 355 -32.52 4.11 4.77
C LEU A 355 -32.22 2.76 4.10
N ARG A 356 -31.96 2.82 2.79
CA ARG A 356 -31.46 1.71 1.98
C ARG A 356 -30.23 2.16 1.22
N VAL A 357 -29.37 1.21 0.87
CA VAL A 357 -28.34 1.41 -0.14
C VAL A 357 -28.65 0.57 -1.37
N ARG A 358 -28.58 1.19 -2.53
CA ARG A 358 -28.68 0.54 -3.84
C ARG A 358 -27.29 0.33 -4.40
N VAL A 359 -27.01 -0.89 -4.81
CA VAL A 359 -25.69 -1.29 -5.31
C VAL A 359 -25.80 -1.80 -6.74
N THR A 360 -24.87 -1.35 -7.58
CA THR A 360 -24.57 -1.95 -8.90
C THR A 360 -23.15 -2.48 -8.91
N ALA A 361 -22.90 -3.46 -9.78
CA ALA A 361 -21.58 -4.03 -10.01
C ALA A 361 -21.26 -3.98 -11.50
N THR A 362 -20.02 -3.66 -11.87
CA THR A 362 -19.61 -3.53 -13.27
C THR A 362 -18.43 -4.43 -13.58
N ASN A 363 -18.44 -5.08 -14.74
CA ASN A 363 -17.30 -5.78 -15.33
C ASN A 363 -17.19 -5.43 -16.83
N GLY A 364 -16.33 -6.13 -17.58
CA GLY A 364 -16.18 -5.91 -19.03
C GLY A 364 -17.43 -6.19 -19.88
N GLY A 365 -18.45 -6.88 -19.33
CA GLY A 365 -19.75 -7.11 -19.94
C GLY A 365 -20.78 -6.01 -19.69
N GLY A 366 -20.46 -5.05 -18.82
CA GLY A 366 -21.32 -3.92 -18.48
C GLY A 366 -21.69 -3.89 -17.00
N THR A 367 -22.64 -3.00 -16.68
CA THR A 367 -23.16 -2.81 -15.32
C THR A 367 -24.38 -3.69 -15.08
N SER A 368 -24.45 -4.27 -13.90
CA SER A 368 -25.57 -5.10 -13.45
C SER A 368 -26.87 -4.30 -13.30
N ALA A 369 -27.98 -5.02 -13.16
CA ALA A 369 -29.17 -4.44 -12.55
C ALA A 369 -28.85 -3.97 -11.12
N ALA A 370 -29.51 -2.90 -10.68
CA ALA A 370 -29.35 -2.35 -9.34
C ALA A 370 -30.14 -3.17 -8.32
N VAL A 371 -29.54 -3.40 -7.14
CA VAL A 371 -30.16 -4.16 -6.05
C VAL A 371 -30.16 -3.31 -4.78
N ASP A 372 -31.32 -3.16 -4.17
CA ASP A 372 -31.49 -2.44 -2.91
C ASP A 372 -31.21 -3.36 -1.71
N SER A 373 -30.62 -2.82 -0.65
CA SER A 373 -30.55 -3.48 0.65
C SER A 373 -31.92 -3.60 1.29
N ALA A 374 -32.03 -4.41 2.35
CA ALA A 374 -33.13 -4.24 3.30
C ALA A 374 -33.13 -2.81 3.88
N ALA A 375 -34.29 -2.33 4.29
CA ALA A 375 -34.39 -1.05 5.00
C ALA A 375 -33.78 -1.17 6.39
N GLY A 376 -32.96 -0.19 6.76
CA GLY A 376 -32.57 0.06 8.14
C GLY A 376 -33.23 1.33 8.69
N GLY A 377 -33.25 1.49 10.01
CA GLY A 377 -33.96 2.59 10.70
C GLY A 377 -35.28 2.17 11.35
N PRO A 378 -36.13 3.13 11.78
CA PRO A 378 -36.12 4.55 11.38
C PRO A 378 -34.96 5.37 11.95
N VAL A 379 -34.56 6.44 11.25
CA VAL A 379 -33.51 7.35 11.71
C VAL A 379 -34.00 8.19 12.90
N SER A 380 -33.27 8.20 14.01
CA SER A 380 -33.56 9.05 15.17
C SER A 380 -32.84 10.40 15.08
N SER A 381 -33.36 11.41 15.79
CA SER A 381 -32.62 12.65 16.04
C SER A 381 -31.31 12.37 16.77
N ALA A 382 -30.29 13.20 16.54
CA ALA A 382 -29.12 13.21 17.40
C ALA A 382 -29.57 13.45 18.85
N SER A 383 -29.12 12.61 19.79
CA SER A 383 -29.26 12.92 21.22
C SER A 383 -28.60 14.27 21.48
N SER A 384 -29.28 15.22 22.14
CA SER A 384 -28.57 16.35 22.74
C SER A 384 -27.64 15.80 23.81
N ASP A 385 -26.39 16.27 23.87
CA ASP A 385 -25.44 15.84 24.88
C ASP A 385 -26.03 16.11 26.28
N PRO A 386 -26.24 15.07 27.11
CA PRO A 386 -26.83 15.28 28.42
C PRO A 386 -25.87 16.07 29.31
N VAL A 387 -26.40 17.06 30.02
CA VAL A 387 -25.67 17.78 31.06
C VAL A 387 -25.97 17.12 32.39
N ILE A 388 -24.93 16.68 33.10
CA ILE A 388 -25.03 16.23 34.50
C ILE A 388 -24.47 17.29 35.43
N ALA A 389 -24.93 17.31 36.68
CA ALA A 389 -24.42 18.21 37.72
C ALA A 389 -23.96 17.41 38.95
N ALA A 390 -22.86 17.81 39.59
CA ALA A 390 -22.30 17.10 40.73
C ALA A 390 -21.77 18.03 41.83
N ALA A 391 -21.99 17.64 43.10
CA ALA A 391 -21.30 18.17 44.27
C ALA A 391 -21.46 17.23 45.48
N GLY A 392 -20.51 17.26 46.41
CA GLY A 392 -20.58 16.60 47.73
C GLY A 392 -20.71 17.61 48.88
N ASP A 393 -20.82 17.10 50.10
CA ASP A 393 -20.71 17.90 51.34
C ASP A 393 -21.80 18.97 51.41
N ILE A 394 -23.05 18.50 51.38
CA ILE A 394 -24.19 19.30 50.92
C ILE A 394 -24.90 20.02 52.07
N ALA A 395 -25.78 19.33 52.79
CA ALA A 395 -26.77 19.97 53.63
C ALA A 395 -26.37 19.95 55.11
N CYS A 396 -26.36 21.13 55.74
CA CYS A 396 -26.14 21.24 57.17
C CYS A 396 -27.21 20.57 58.02
N ASP A 397 -26.84 20.22 59.25
CA ASP A 397 -27.77 19.84 60.31
C ASP A 397 -28.81 20.96 60.54
N PRO A 398 -30.12 20.68 60.51
CA PRO A 398 -31.15 21.68 60.79
C PRO A 398 -31.06 22.29 62.20
N LEU A 399 -30.35 21.65 63.14
CA LEU A 399 -30.10 22.15 64.49
C LEU A 399 -28.88 23.08 64.58
N SER A 400 -28.06 23.15 63.53
CA SER A 400 -26.91 24.06 63.49
C SER A 400 -27.36 25.52 63.47
N THR A 401 -26.70 26.38 64.25
CA THR A 401 -26.94 27.84 64.17
C THR A 401 -26.63 28.39 62.79
N SER A 402 -25.69 27.78 62.07
CA SER A 402 -25.34 28.16 60.69
C SER A 402 -26.41 27.78 59.67
N PHE A 403 -27.30 26.82 59.99
CA PHE A 403 -28.39 26.44 59.09
C PHE A 403 -29.34 27.62 58.85
N ASN A 404 -29.60 28.42 59.89
CA ASN A 404 -30.34 29.68 59.80
C ASN A 404 -31.66 29.55 59.02
N GLY A 405 -32.46 28.51 59.34
CA GLY A 405 -33.71 28.22 58.63
C GLY A 405 -33.55 27.85 57.15
N GLY A 406 -32.37 27.35 56.76
CA GLY A 406 -32.00 27.04 55.38
C GLY A 406 -31.43 28.22 54.59
N ALA A 407 -31.35 29.41 55.18
CA ALA A 407 -30.75 30.59 54.55
C ALA A 407 -29.22 30.59 54.61
N GLY A 408 -28.64 29.77 55.49
CA GLY A 408 -27.20 29.70 55.68
C GLY A 408 -26.60 30.93 56.36
N THR A 409 -25.27 30.94 56.43
CA THR A 409 -24.44 32.08 56.87
C THR A 409 -23.48 32.46 55.74
N SER A 410 -22.57 33.41 55.95
CA SER A 410 -21.61 33.81 54.90
C SER A 410 -20.55 32.75 54.55
N GLY A 411 -20.38 31.73 55.38
CA GLY A 411 -19.31 30.74 55.23
C GLY A 411 -19.74 29.30 55.49
N SER A 412 -21.03 29.02 55.65
CA SER A 412 -21.54 27.67 55.91
C SER A 412 -23.02 27.57 55.56
N CYS A 413 -23.46 26.36 55.24
CA CYS A 413 -24.83 26.00 54.94
C CYS A 413 -25.42 26.67 53.68
N HIS A 414 -24.65 26.65 52.59
CA HIS A 414 -25.01 27.21 51.28
C HIS A 414 -25.81 26.24 50.39
N GLN A 415 -26.34 25.13 50.93
CA GLN A 415 -27.07 24.12 50.15
C GLN A 415 -28.26 24.66 49.35
N ARG A 416 -28.88 25.76 49.82
CA ARG A 416 -29.96 26.42 49.09
C ARG A 416 -29.43 27.14 47.84
N ALA A 417 -28.32 27.87 47.97
CA ALA A 417 -27.72 28.63 46.88
C ALA A 417 -27.17 27.71 45.78
N THR A 418 -26.50 26.61 46.14
CA THR A 418 -26.01 25.61 45.18
C THR A 418 -27.16 24.86 44.52
N SER A 419 -28.22 24.54 45.26
CA SER A 419 -29.42 23.92 44.67
C SER A 419 -30.18 24.84 43.72
N ASP A 420 -30.15 26.17 43.91
CA ASP A 420 -30.75 27.11 42.95
C ASP A 420 -30.05 27.05 41.58
N LEU A 421 -28.75 26.72 41.54
CA LEU A 421 -28.01 26.48 40.29
C LEU A 421 -28.58 25.28 39.53
N LEU A 422 -28.89 24.18 40.23
CA LEU A 422 -29.46 22.97 39.61
C LEU A 422 -30.80 23.25 38.93
N LEU A 423 -31.64 24.10 39.53
CA LEU A 423 -32.91 24.54 38.92
C LEU A 423 -32.68 25.41 37.69
N SER A 424 -31.63 26.23 37.68
CA SER A 424 -31.31 27.10 36.54
C SER A 424 -30.75 26.31 35.35
N VAL A 425 -29.98 25.25 35.61
CA VAL A 425 -29.35 24.41 34.57
C VAL A 425 -30.32 23.39 34.01
N SER A 426 -31.24 22.85 34.84
CA SER A 426 -32.14 21.74 34.46
C SER A 426 -31.39 20.53 33.87
N PRO A 427 -30.47 19.91 34.63
CA PRO A 427 -29.63 18.82 34.14
C PRO A 427 -30.43 17.54 33.86
N ALA A 428 -29.86 16.65 33.06
CA ALA A 428 -30.38 15.31 32.79
C ALA A 428 -30.25 14.39 34.02
N ALA A 429 -29.18 14.54 34.80
CA ALA A 429 -28.95 13.82 36.06
C ALA A 429 -28.14 14.68 37.06
N VAL A 430 -28.30 14.39 38.35
CA VAL A 430 -27.59 15.05 39.45
C VAL A 430 -26.89 14.01 40.31
N LEU A 431 -25.58 14.14 40.50
CA LEU A 431 -24.75 13.21 41.24
C LEU A 431 -24.39 13.85 42.59
N THR A 432 -24.91 13.31 43.69
CA THR A 432 -24.43 13.75 45.01
C THR A 432 -23.23 12.92 45.41
N LEU A 433 -22.10 13.58 45.69
CA LEU A 433 -20.81 12.91 45.89
C LEU A 433 -20.58 12.49 47.36
N GLY A 434 -21.64 12.04 48.04
CA GLY A 434 -21.63 11.70 49.47
C GLY A 434 -21.74 12.89 50.42
N ASP A 435 -21.93 12.58 51.70
CA ASP A 435 -22.21 13.54 52.78
C ASP A 435 -23.36 14.48 52.41
N ASN A 436 -24.49 13.83 52.16
CA ASN A 436 -25.71 14.46 51.70
C ASN A 436 -26.31 15.31 52.83
N VAL A 437 -26.25 14.83 54.07
CA VAL A 437 -26.69 15.57 55.27
C VAL A 437 -25.70 15.43 56.43
N TYR A 438 -25.55 16.51 57.19
CA TYR A 438 -24.72 16.56 58.40
C TYR A 438 -25.55 16.71 59.68
N GLU A 439 -25.00 16.46 60.86
CA GLU A 439 -23.68 15.85 61.12
C GLU A 439 -23.73 14.32 61.00
N CYS A 440 -24.91 13.76 60.71
CA CYS A 440 -25.09 12.36 60.37
C CYS A 440 -26.34 12.16 59.50
N GLY A 441 -26.45 10.99 58.86
CA GLY A 441 -27.52 10.58 57.94
C GLY A 441 -28.93 10.45 58.53
N SER A 442 -29.41 11.41 59.31
CA SER A 442 -30.73 11.34 59.97
C SER A 442 -31.89 11.58 59.01
N PRO A 443 -33.00 10.82 59.12
CA PRO A 443 -34.24 11.11 58.41
C PRO A 443 -34.74 12.54 58.64
N THR A 444 -34.57 13.10 59.84
CA THR A 444 -34.96 14.49 60.15
C THR A 444 -34.15 15.51 59.36
N ALA A 445 -32.82 15.35 59.25
CA ALA A 445 -31.99 16.25 58.45
C ALA A 445 -32.32 16.14 56.95
N PHE A 446 -32.62 14.94 56.45
CA PHE A 446 -33.14 14.79 55.10
C PHE A 446 -34.45 15.55 54.90
N ALA A 447 -35.41 15.42 55.81
CA ALA A 447 -36.72 16.07 55.68
C ALA A 447 -36.67 17.60 55.85
N LEU A 448 -35.82 18.12 56.74
CA LEU A 448 -35.82 19.54 57.12
C LEU A 448 -34.73 20.38 56.45
N SER A 449 -33.66 19.77 55.93
CA SER A 449 -32.52 20.47 55.36
C SER A 449 -32.30 20.10 53.88
N PHE A 450 -32.15 18.81 53.58
CA PHE A 450 -31.90 18.35 52.21
C PHE A 450 -33.13 18.50 51.30
N ASP A 451 -34.29 17.99 51.72
CA ASP A 451 -35.52 17.98 50.92
C ASP A 451 -35.96 19.38 50.47
N PRO A 452 -35.97 20.41 51.36
CA PRO A 452 -36.28 21.78 50.97
C PRO A 452 -35.22 22.46 50.09
N SER A 453 -34.02 21.89 49.99
CA SER A 453 -32.91 22.40 49.16
C SER A 453 -32.66 21.48 47.96
N TRP A 454 -31.69 20.58 48.02
CA TRP A 454 -31.34 19.66 46.93
C TRP A 454 -32.44 18.67 46.58
N GLY A 455 -33.34 18.33 47.52
CA GLY A 455 -34.50 17.47 47.22
C GLY A 455 -35.50 18.06 46.22
N ARG A 456 -35.41 19.35 45.89
CA ARG A 456 -36.18 19.97 44.81
C ARG A 456 -35.93 19.33 43.44
N VAL A 457 -34.78 18.67 43.26
CA VAL A 457 -34.44 17.90 42.04
C VAL A 457 -34.31 16.40 42.33
N LYS A 458 -34.91 15.89 43.40
CA LYS A 458 -34.76 14.50 43.87
C LYS A 458 -34.97 13.44 42.79
N THR A 459 -35.88 13.66 41.85
CA THR A 459 -36.16 12.71 40.76
C THR A 459 -35.01 12.58 39.75
N LEU A 460 -34.06 13.52 39.76
CA LEU A 460 -32.87 13.52 38.92
C LEU A 460 -31.63 13.04 39.69
N ILE A 461 -31.73 12.81 41.01
CA ILE A 461 -30.57 12.50 41.85
C ILE A 461 -30.21 11.02 41.77
N HIS A 462 -28.95 10.76 41.45
CA HIS A 462 -28.26 9.49 41.58
C HIS A 462 -27.19 9.65 42.68
N PRO A 463 -27.51 9.25 43.92
CA PRO A 463 -26.68 9.59 45.07
C PRO A 463 -25.54 8.59 45.30
N ALA A 464 -24.38 9.09 45.72
CA ALA A 464 -23.37 8.32 46.43
C ALA A 464 -23.50 8.54 47.95
N VAL A 465 -23.05 7.54 48.71
CA VAL A 465 -23.08 7.54 50.18
C VAL A 465 -21.72 7.97 50.73
N GLY A 466 -21.71 8.91 51.68
CA GLY A 466 -20.52 9.39 52.38
C GLY A 466 -20.38 8.84 53.79
N ASN A 467 -19.33 9.26 54.51
CA ASN A 467 -19.08 8.77 55.86
C ASN A 467 -20.07 9.33 56.88
N HIS A 468 -20.58 10.54 56.70
CA HIS A 468 -21.58 11.11 57.61
C HIS A 468 -22.91 10.33 57.59
N GLU A 469 -23.25 9.68 56.47
CA GLU A 469 -24.42 8.83 56.39
C GLU A 469 -24.36 7.60 57.33
N TYR A 470 -23.16 7.12 57.67
CA TYR A 470 -22.93 5.97 58.55
C TYR A 470 -22.60 6.32 60.00
N GLN A 471 -22.69 7.59 60.40
CA GLN A 471 -22.40 8.02 61.76
C GLN A 471 -23.51 7.62 62.74
N SER A 472 -23.13 7.33 63.98
CA SER A 472 -24.08 7.14 65.08
C SER A 472 -24.49 8.49 65.67
N GLY A 473 -25.74 8.64 66.09
CA GLY A 473 -26.22 9.86 66.70
C GLY A 473 -27.71 9.79 67.03
N ILE A 474 -28.27 10.91 67.50
CA ILE A 474 -29.71 11.04 67.67
C ILE A 474 -30.35 11.03 66.29
N ASP A 475 -31.34 10.15 66.07
CA ASP A 475 -32.00 9.94 64.77
C ASP A 475 -31.07 9.43 63.65
N CYS A 476 -29.88 8.92 63.99
CA CYS A 476 -28.90 8.43 63.02
C CYS A 476 -28.62 6.92 63.17
N SER A 477 -28.12 6.31 62.10
CA SER A 477 -27.88 4.87 62.02
C SER A 477 -26.52 4.57 61.40
N THR A 478 -25.82 3.60 61.97
CA THR A 478 -24.54 3.10 61.45
C THR A 478 -24.67 2.21 60.22
N THR A 479 -25.89 2.03 59.72
CA THR A 479 -26.23 1.35 58.46
C THR A 479 -26.85 2.30 57.42
N ALA A 480 -26.76 3.62 57.62
CA ALA A 480 -27.23 4.64 56.68
C ALA A 480 -28.73 4.55 56.33
N THR A 481 -29.58 4.15 57.29
CA THR A 481 -31.02 3.98 57.04
C THR A 481 -31.74 5.26 56.61
N GLY A 482 -31.29 6.44 57.05
CA GLY A 482 -31.87 7.70 56.60
C GLY A 482 -31.59 7.98 55.12
N TYR A 483 -30.37 7.72 54.67
CA TYR A 483 -29.97 7.82 53.27
C TYR A 483 -30.76 6.87 52.37
N PHE A 484 -30.71 5.56 52.66
CA PHE A 484 -31.42 4.56 51.86
C PHE A 484 -32.95 4.72 51.94
N GLY A 485 -33.47 5.16 53.10
CA GLY A 485 -34.89 5.45 53.27
C GLY A 485 -35.35 6.67 52.46
N TYR A 486 -34.53 7.71 52.38
CA TYR A 486 -34.87 8.93 51.65
C TYR A 486 -34.77 8.75 50.13
N PHE A 487 -33.66 8.19 49.62
CA PHE A 487 -33.44 8.03 48.18
C PHE A 487 -34.06 6.75 47.59
N GLY A 488 -34.34 5.74 48.42
CA GLY A 488 -34.95 4.49 47.98
C GLY A 488 -34.12 3.80 46.89
N ALA A 489 -34.78 3.37 45.82
CA ALA A 489 -34.14 2.63 44.72
C ALA A 489 -33.04 3.42 43.99
N ALA A 490 -33.06 4.75 44.04
CA ALA A 490 -32.02 5.57 43.42
C ALA A 490 -30.64 5.35 44.07
N ALA A 491 -30.60 4.97 45.35
CA ALA A 491 -29.37 4.68 46.08
C ALA A 491 -28.84 3.24 45.89
N GLY A 492 -29.41 2.48 44.96
CA GLY A 492 -29.05 1.09 44.72
C GLY A 492 -29.52 0.14 45.82
N ASP A 493 -28.88 -1.03 45.90
CA ASP A 493 -29.15 -2.04 46.94
C ASP A 493 -28.67 -1.54 48.31
N PRO A 494 -29.54 -1.38 49.32
CA PRO A 494 -29.15 -0.91 50.65
C PRO A 494 -28.10 -1.77 51.37
N ALA A 495 -27.90 -3.03 50.96
CA ALA A 495 -26.83 -3.88 51.49
C ALA A 495 -25.45 -3.58 50.86
N LYS A 496 -25.40 -2.78 49.80
CA LYS A 496 -24.22 -2.49 48.98
C LYS A 496 -23.93 -0.99 48.91
N GLY A 497 -24.90 -0.20 48.46
CA GLY A 497 -24.74 1.24 48.25
C GLY A 497 -23.88 1.63 47.04
N TYR A 498 -23.62 0.68 46.13
CA TYR A 498 -22.96 0.90 44.84
C TYR A 498 -23.82 0.32 43.71
N TYR A 499 -23.78 0.97 42.55
CA TYR A 499 -24.61 0.66 41.37
C TYR A 499 -24.10 1.39 40.13
N SER A 500 -24.56 0.98 38.94
CA SER A 500 -24.24 1.62 37.66
C SER A 500 -25.49 1.88 36.82
N TYR A 501 -25.40 2.82 35.88
CA TYR A 501 -26.48 3.24 34.99
C TYR A 501 -25.92 4.03 33.80
N ASP A 502 -26.71 4.19 32.74
CA ASP A 502 -26.29 4.94 31.55
C ASP A 502 -26.95 6.32 31.47
N VAL A 503 -26.19 7.31 31.02
CA VAL A 503 -26.68 8.66 30.69
C VAL A 503 -26.18 9.04 29.30
N GLY A 504 -27.09 9.08 28.33
CA GLY A 504 -26.71 9.26 26.92
C GLY A 504 -25.84 8.09 26.45
N ALA A 505 -24.61 8.38 26.02
CA ALA A 505 -23.63 7.37 25.58
C ALA A 505 -22.61 7.00 26.68
N TRP A 506 -22.74 7.58 27.87
CA TRP A 506 -21.81 7.36 28.98
C TRP A 506 -22.34 6.32 29.95
N HIS A 507 -21.43 5.51 30.46
CA HIS A 507 -21.67 4.58 31.55
C HIS A 507 -21.22 5.23 32.86
N LEU A 508 -22.13 5.34 33.83
CA LEU A 508 -21.88 5.99 35.12
C LEU A 508 -21.91 4.98 36.26
N ILE A 509 -20.96 5.09 37.19
CA ILE A 509 -20.82 4.15 38.31
C ILE A 509 -20.73 4.91 39.64
N ALA A 510 -21.65 4.61 40.56
CA ALA A 510 -21.62 5.07 41.93
C ALA A 510 -20.96 4.02 42.82
N LEU A 511 -19.87 4.36 43.51
CA LEU A 511 -19.18 3.46 44.45
C LEU A 511 -19.41 3.86 45.91
N ASN A 512 -19.31 2.88 46.80
CA ASN A 512 -19.39 3.05 48.24
C ASN A 512 -17.99 2.89 48.88
N ALA A 513 -17.27 4.00 48.98
CA ALA A 513 -15.94 4.03 49.59
C ALA A 513 -15.94 3.87 51.13
N ASN A 514 -17.08 3.63 51.77
CA ASN A 514 -17.15 3.26 53.19
C ASN A 514 -16.83 1.78 53.40
N CYS A 515 -15.60 1.37 53.07
CA CYS A 515 -15.21 -0.03 52.86
C CYS A 515 -15.57 -1.00 53.98
N SER A 516 -15.57 -0.54 55.24
CA SER A 516 -15.98 -1.36 56.40
C SER A 516 -17.46 -1.78 56.36
N LYS A 517 -18.28 -1.14 55.53
CA LYS A 517 -19.73 -1.35 55.40
C LYS A 517 -20.11 -2.31 54.28
N VAL A 518 -19.19 -2.58 53.35
CA VAL A 518 -19.47 -3.26 52.07
C VAL A 518 -18.61 -4.50 51.81
N GLY A 519 -17.90 -4.99 52.83
CA GLY A 519 -17.02 -6.15 52.72
C GLY A 519 -15.59 -5.82 52.27
N GLY A 520 -15.24 -4.54 52.17
CA GLY A 520 -13.92 -4.03 51.80
C GLY A 520 -13.86 -3.51 50.36
N CYS A 521 -12.89 -2.62 50.10
CA CYS A 521 -12.66 -2.02 48.78
C CYS A 521 -11.34 -2.48 48.12
N ALA A 522 -10.58 -3.35 48.78
CA ALA A 522 -9.30 -3.83 48.25
C ALA A 522 -9.48 -4.75 47.04
N ALA A 523 -8.41 -4.96 46.27
CA ALA A 523 -8.42 -5.86 45.12
C ALA A 523 -8.93 -7.26 45.51
N GLY A 524 -9.88 -7.77 44.73
CA GLY A 524 -10.53 -9.05 44.97
C GLY A 524 -11.63 -9.03 46.04
N GLN A 525 -12.01 -7.88 46.59
CA GLN A 525 -13.20 -7.76 47.45
C GLN A 525 -14.48 -7.58 46.63
N PRO A 526 -15.67 -7.82 47.22
CA PRO A 526 -16.92 -7.92 46.47
C PRO A 526 -17.23 -6.72 45.56
N GLU A 527 -17.01 -5.49 46.04
CA GLU A 527 -17.27 -4.28 45.25
C GLU A 527 -16.26 -4.09 44.12
N GLU A 528 -14.97 -4.34 44.36
CA GLU A 528 -13.93 -4.20 43.32
C GLU A 528 -14.07 -5.28 42.23
N GLN A 529 -14.45 -6.51 42.61
CA GLN A 529 -14.79 -7.56 41.65
C GLN A 529 -16.03 -7.19 40.83
N TRP A 530 -17.05 -6.61 41.46
CA TRP A 530 -18.25 -6.14 40.78
C TRP A 530 -17.90 -5.02 39.78
N LEU A 531 -17.12 -4.02 40.21
CA LEU A 531 -16.66 -2.92 39.36
C LEU A 531 -15.94 -3.43 38.11
N ARG A 532 -14.97 -4.34 38.27
CA ARG A 532 -14.27 -4.93 37.11
C ARG A 532 -15.20 -5.68 36.17
N ALA A 533 -16.19 -6.40 36.71
CA ALA A 533 -17.16 -7.11 35.89
C ALA A 533 -18.10 -6.16 35.13
N ASP A 534 -18.50 -5.06 35.77
CA ASP A 534 -19.32 -4.01 35.20
C ASP A 534 -18.58 -3.29 34.05
N LEU A 535 -17.34 -2.86 34.29
CA LEU A 535 -16.47 -2.25 33.28
C LEU A 535 -16.20 -3.18 32.09
N ALA A 536 -15.96 -4.47 32.35
CA ALA A 536 -15.77 -5.45 31.28
C ALA A 536 -17.01 -5.60 30.37
N GLY A 537 -18.21 -5.27 30.86
CA GLY A 537 -19.45 -5.25 30.09
C GLY A 537 -19.63 -4.01 29.21
N HIS A 538 -18.87 -2.93 29.45
CA HIS A 538 -19.09 -1.60 28.86
C HIS A 538 -17.86 -1.04 28.11
N GLN A 539 -17.03 -1.91 27.53
CA GLN A 539 -15.76 -1.56 26.85
C GLN A 539 -15.85 -0.56 25.67
N ASN A 540 -17.05 -0.18 25.22
CA ASN A 540 -17.26 0.76 24.12
C ASN A 540 -17.93 2.08 24.57
N ALA A 541 -18.05 2.30 25.89
CA ALA A 541 -18.65 3.50 26.45
C ALA A 541 -17.56 4.38 27.07
N CYS A 542 -17.77 5.70 27.03
CA CYS A 542 -17.08 6.59 27.95
C CYS A 542 -17.53 6.29 29.37
N VAL A 543 -16.63 6.31 30.36
CA VAL A 543 -16.92 5.93 31.74
C VAL A 543 -16.64 7.06 32.73
N LEU A 544 -17.63 7.32 33.58
CA LEU A 544 -17.53 8.28 34.68
C LEU A 544 -17.90 7.60 35.99
N GLU A 545 -17.01 7.70 36.97
CA GLU A 545 -17.19 7.11 38.28
C GLU A 545 -17.20 8.16 39.37
N TYR A 546 -17.99 7.89 40.41
CA TYR A 546 -18.12 8.83 41.51
C TYR A 546 -18.37 8.13 42.84
N TRP A 547 -17.75 8.66 43.88
CA TRP A 547 -17.89 8.23 45.26
C TRP A 547 -17.45 9.34 46.20
N HIS A 548 -17.47 9.10 47.51
CA HIS A 548 -17.23 10.17 48.47
C HIS A 548 -15.75 10.55 48.66
N GLN A 549 -14.91 9.68 49.23
CA GLN A 549 -13.52 10.00 49.60
C GLN A 549 -12.57 10.00 48.38
N PRO A 550 -11.93 11.14 48.01
CA PRO A 550 -11.06 11.23 46.84
C PRO A 550 -9.80 10.39 46.98
N HIS A 551 -9.25 9.88 45.89
CA HIS A 551 -7.94 9.18 45.92
C HIS A 551 -6.80 10.19 45.83
N PHE A 552 -6.99 11.28 45.08
CA PHE A 552 -6.08 12.40 45.02
C PHE A 552 -6.73 13.67 45.54
N SER A 553 -6.14 14.28 46.57
CA SER A 553 -6.64 15.53 47.13
C SER A 553 -5.53 16.36 47.77
N SER A 554 -5.59 17.67 47.55
CA SER A 554 -4.77 18.66 48.25
C SER A 554 -5.44 19.21 49.52
N GLY A 555 -6.64 18.73 49.83
CA GLY A 555 -7.48 19.11 50.96
C GLY A 555 -6.91 18.74 52.31
N GLN A 556 -7.76 18.81 53.33
CA GLN A 556 -7.34 18.52 54.70
C GLN A 556 -7.12 17.03 54.94
N HIS A 557 -7.84 16.17 54.23
CA HIS A 557 -7.70 14.72 54.33
C HIS A 557 -6.63 14.19 53.37
N GLY A 558 -6.41 14.87 52.24
CA GLY A 558 -5.33 14.55 51.31
C GLY A 558 -5.49 13.19 50.62
N ASN A 559 -4.42 12.65 50.03
CA ASN A 559 -4.47 11.30 49.41
C ASN A 559 -4.63 10.17 50.44
N ASP A 560 -4.36 10.44 51.71
CA ASP A 560 -4.43 9.45 52.78
C ASP A 560 -5.12 10.07 53.99
N ASP A 561 -6.41 9.78 54.12
CA ASP A 561 -7.27 10.20 55.24
C ASP A 561 -6.88 9.45 56.55
N GLY A 562 -5.70 9.76 57.07
CA GLY A 562 -5.16 9.16 58.28
C GLY A 562 -5.04 7.63 58.24
N GLY A 563 -4.76 7.04 57.07
CA GLY A 563 -4.68 5.59 56.84
C GLY A 563 -5.96 4.95 56.32
N HIS A 564 -7.02 5.72 56.05
CA HIS A 564 -8.37 5.22 55.76
C HIS A 564 -8.84 5.44 54.31
N ASN A 565 -7.94 5.69 53.36
CA ASN A 565 -8.30 5.84 51.95
C ASN A 565 -7.90 4.63 51.07
N PRO A 566 -8.61 3.48 51.16
CA PRO A 566 -8.26 2.26 50.43
C PRO A 566 -8.83 2.22 48.99
N THR A 567 -9.10 3.36 48.36
CA THR A 567 -9.74 3.44 47.04
C THR A 567 -8.77 3.18 45.87
N GLY A 568 -7.48 2.98 46.14
CA GLY A 568 -6.47 2.69 45.12
C GLY A 568 -6.75 1.45 44.26
N ALA A 569 -7.47 0.44 44.79
CA ALA A 569 -7.87 -0.72 43.99
C ALA A 569 -9.01 -0.40 43.01
N PHE A 570 -9.93 0.50 43.37
CA PHE A 570 -10.92 1.04 42.42
C PHE A 570 -10.19 1.80 41.32
N TRP A 571 -9.31 2.75 41.69
CA TRP A 571 -8.51 3.50 40.73
C TRP A 571 -7.71 2.62 39.75
N GLN A 572 -7.13 1.52 40.25
CA GLN A 572 -6.45 0.57 39.39
C GLN A 572 -7.42 -0.14 38.43
N ALA A 573 -8.59 -0.57 38.89
CA ALA A 573 -9.61 -1.17 38.03
C ALA A 573 -10.09 -0.18 36.95
N LEU A 574 -10.39 1.05 37.33
CA LEU A 574 -10.79 2.11 36.41
C LEU A 574 -9.74 2.36 35.32
N TYR A 575 -8.47 2.43 35.71
CA TYR A 575 -7.36 2.65 34.79
C TYR A 575 -7.13 1.46 33.85
N ASP A 576 -7.26 0.22 34.35
CA ASP A 576 -7.13 -1.00 33.54
C ASP A 576 -8.21 -1.10 32.44
N PHE A 577 -9.36 -0.47 32.66
CA PHE A 577 -10.51 -0.45 31.75
C PHE A 577 -10.73 0.92 31.07
N HIS A 578 -9.74 1.81 31.14
CA HIS A 578 -9.73 3.09 30.42
C HIS A 578 -10.87 4.05 30.80
N ALA A 579 -11.28 4.08 32.06
CA ALA A 579 -12.22 5.09 32.56
C ALA A 579 -11.69 6.52 32.35
N ASP A 580 -12.61 7.49 32.23
CA ASP A 580 -12.27 8.84 31.76
C ASP A 580 -12.25 9.89 32.87
N VAL A 581 -13.24 9.82 33.77
CA VAL A 581 -13.49 10.86 34.79
C VAL A 581 -13.87 10.25 36.13
N VAL A 582 -13.25 10.75 37.20
CA VAL A 582 -13.61 10.44 38.59
C VAL A 582 -14.07 11.70 39.31
N LEU A 583 -15.20 11.62 40.02
CA LEU A 583 -15.76 12.71 40.82
C LEU A 583 -15.87 12.35 42.30
N ASN A 584 -15.38 13.23 43.17
CA ASN A 584 -15.37 13.05 44.62
C ASN A 584 -15.84 14.27 45.41
N GLY A 585 -16.22 14.04 46.67
CA GLY A 585 -16.52 15.09 47.67
C GLY A 585 -15.51 15.03 48.81
N HIS A 586 -16.02 15.00 50.05
CA HIS A 586 -15.31 14.73 51.31
C HIS A 586 -14.34 15.82 51.78
N ASP A 587 -13.52 16.31 50.87
CA ASP A 587 -12.68 17.48 51.08
C ASP A 587 -13.46 18.72 50.61
N HIS A 588 -13.64 19.67 51.54
CA HIS A 588 -14.59 20.77 51.42
C HIS A 588 -14.07 21.94 50.56
N GLU A 589 -13.67 21.63 49.33
CA GLU A 589 -13.15 22.56 48.34
C GLU A 589 -13.49 22.11 46.91
N TYR A 590 -13.07 22.92 45.94
CA TYR A 590 -12.97 22.51 44.55
C TYR A 590 -11.52 22.26 44.15
N GLU A 591 -11.25 21.13 43.52
CA GLU A 591 -9.96 20.82 42.92
C GLU A 591 -10.12 19.99 41.64
N ARG A 592 -9.30 20.26 40.63
CA ARG A 592 -9.19 19.44 39.41
C ARG A 592 -7.75 19.01 39.20
N PHE A 593 -7.58 17.72 38.92
CA PHE A 593 -6.30 17.10 38.55
C PHE A 593 -6.17 16.88 37.04
N ALA A 594 -4.94 16.87 36.54
CA ALA A 594 -4.62 16.41 35.19
C ALA A 594 -4.81 14.88 35.09
N PRO A 595 -4.99 14.32 33.87
CA PRO A 595 -5.00 12.88 33.62
C PRO A 595 -3.77 12.20 34.22
N GLN A 596 -4.00 11.22 35.09
CA GLN A 596 -2.93 10.56 35.82
C GLN A 596 -3.20 9.08 36.05
N THR A 597 -2.13 8.34 36.33
CA THR A 597 -2.17 6.91 36.68
C THR A 597 -2.61 6.71 38.13
N PRO A 598 -2.95 5.48 38.56
CA PRO A 598 -3.30 5.17 39.95
C PRO A 598 -2.23 5.55 40.98
N ALA A 599 -0.97 5.71 40.54
CA ALA A 599 0.16 6.14 41.37
C ALA A 599 0.40 7.67 41.35
N GLY A 600 -0.44 8.45 40.66
CA GLY A 600 -0.32 9.91 40.56
C GLY A 600 0.75 10.38 39.59
N ALA A 601 1.23 9.52 38.69
CA ALA A 601 2.10 9.95 37.59
C ALA A 601 1.25 10.48 36.43
N PRO A 602 1.65 11.59 35.76
CA PRO A 602 0.89 12.14 34.64
C PRO A 602 0.85 11.15 33.46
N ASP A 603 -0.34 10.93 32.92
CA ASP A 603 -0.54 10.13 31.69
C ASP A 603 -1.67 10.77 30.88
N ALA A 604 -1.31 11.49 29.82
CA ALA A 604 -2.29 12.16 28.97
C ALA A 604 -3.02 11.21 27.99
N ALA A 605 -2.55 9.97 27.84
CA ALA A 605 -3.10 9.01 26.88
C ALA A 605 -4.07 8.02 27.52
N ASN A 606 -3.85 7.64 28.79
CA ASN A 606 -4.71 6.67 29.50
C ASN A 606 -5.07 7.10 30.93
N GLY A 607 -4.56 8.25 31.39
CA GLY A 607 -4.79 8.71 32.75
C GLY A 607 -6.21 9.21 32.96
N ILE A 608 -6.70 9.03 34.17
CA ILE A 608 -8.06 9.44 34.54
C ILE A 608 -8.01 10.87 35.08
N ARG A 609 -9.00 11.69 34.71
CA ARG A 609 -9.17 13.03 35.28
C ARG A 609 -10.00 12.98 36.55
N GLU A 610 -9.47 13.49 37.67
CA GLU A 610 -10.20 13.60 38.94
C GLU A 610 -10.67 15.03 39.22
N PHE A 611 -11.87 15.14 39.77
CA PHE A 611 -12.42 16.36 40.36
C PHE A 611 -12.84 16.10 41.81
N VAL A 612 -12.34 16.91 42.73
CA VAL A 612 -12.87 17.04 44.09
C VAL A 612 -13.84 18.23 44.07
N ALA A 613 -15.09 17.99 44.41
CA ALA A 613 -16.16 18.98 44.39
C ALA A 613 -17.00 18.93 45.68
N GLY A 614 -16.34 18.98 46.83
CA GLY A 614 -16.98 19.12 48.16
C GLY A 614 -17.47 20.54 48.42
N THR A 615 -18.30 21.03 47.50
CA THR A 615 -18.69 22.43 47.35
C THR A 615 -20.20 22.63 47.53
N GLY A 616 -20.90 21.58 47.96
CA GLY A 616 -22.35 21.48 47.97
C GLY A 616 -23.03 22.39 48.98
N GLY A 617 -22.40 22.69 50.11
CA GLY A 617 -22.87 23.77 50.98
C GLY A 617 -22.49 23.71 52.45
N LYS A 618 -22.07 22.57 53.00
CA LYS A 618 -21.87 22.39 54.45
C LYS A 618 -20.92 23.44 55.03
N SER A 619 -19.69 23.43 54.57
CA SER A 619 -18.62 24.34 54.98
C SER A 619 -17.53 24.35 53.91
N GLN A 620 -16.47 25.16 54.10
CA GLN A 620 -15.27 25.14 53.26
C GLN A 620 -14.01 24.98 54.10
N ALA A 621 -13.03 24.31 53.50
CA ALA A 621 -11.73 24.05 54.11
C ALA A 621 -10.59 24.64 53.29
N SER A 622 -9.45 24.89 53.95
CA SER A 622 -8.21 25.27 53.28
C SER A 622 -7.43 24.03 52.85
N PHE A 623 -6.75 24.12 51.71
CA PHE A 623 -5.77 23.13 51.28
C PHE A 623 -4.67 22.89 52.33
N ALA A 624 -4.27 21.64 52.54
CA ALA A 624 -3.15 21.28 53.41
C ALA A 624 -1.84 21.20 52.61
N VAL A 625 -1.72 20.21 51.73
CA VAL A 625 -0.52 19.99 50.90
C VAL A 625 -0.96 19.84 49.45
N VAL A 626 -0.49 20.74 48.59
CA VAL A 626 -0.80 20.67 47.16
C VAL A 626 -0.13 19.45 46.54
N GLN A 627 -0.95 18.55 45.99
CA GLN A 627 -0.51 17.31 45.37
C GLN A 627 0.00 17.52 43.94
N PRO A 628 0.83 16.61 43.41
CA PRO A 628 1.20 16.58 42.00
C PRO A 628 -0.03 16.58 41.08
N ASN A 629 0.15 17.14 39.87
CA ASN A 629 -0.87 17.22 38.83
C ASN A 629 -2.16 17.99 39.20
N SER A 630 -2.23 18.66 40.35
CA SER A 630 -3.32 19.57 40.69
C SER A 630 -3.28 20.83 39.83
N GLU A 631 -4.27 21.00 38.95
CA GLU A 631 -4.30 22.05 37.92
C GLU A 631 -5.03 23.30 38.40
N ILE A 632 -6.21 23.14 39.02
CA ILE A 632 -7.08 24.23 39.48
C ILE A 632 -7.61 23.91 40.88
N ARG A 633 -7.70 24.94 41.73
CA ARG A 633 -8.06 24.84 43.16
C ARG A 633 -8.87 26.07 43.61
N SER A 634 -9.89 25.86 44.46
CA SER A 634 -10.66 26.93 45.12
C SER A 634 -11.21 26.49 46.48
N SER A 635 -10.87 27.24 47.53
CA SER A 635 -11.27 26.98 48.93
C SER A 635 -12.22 28.05 49.52
N GLY A 636 -12.92 28.80 48.67
CA GLY A 636 -13.74 29.95 49.09
C GLY A 636 -15.04 30.18 48.31
N THR A 637 -15.40 29.24 47.43
CA THR A 637 -16.57 29.32 46.56
C THR A 637 -17.40 28.03 46.56
N TYR A 638 -18.67 28.12 46.96
CA TYR A 638 -19.63 27.03 46.79
C TYR A 638 -20.15 27.00 45.36
N GLY A 639 -20.56 25.82 44.88
CA GLY A 639 -21.01 25.68 43.51
C GLY A 639 -21.36 24.24 43.15
N VAL A 640 -21.54 24.01 41.86
CA VAL A 640 -21.75 22.67 41.29
C VAL A 640 -20.85 22.50 40.06
N LEU A 641 -20.31 21.30 39.89
CA LEU A 641 -19.61 20.90 38.68
C LEU A 641 -20.64 20.43 37.65
N LEU A 642 -20.62 21.00 36.45
CA LEU A 642 -21.40 20.53 35.31
C LEU A 642 -20.50 19.75 34.37
N LEU A 643 -21.02 18.65 33.82
CA LEU A 643 -20.41 17.93 32.72
C LEU A 643 -21.41 17.76 31.59
N THR A 644 -21.06 18.25 30.40
CA THR A 644 -21.80 17.97 29.15
C THR A 644 -21.17 16.75 28.52
N LEU A 645 -21.95 15.67 28.40
CA LEU A 645 -21.45 14.35 28.03
C LEU A 645 -21.63 14.08 26.53
N HIS A 646 -20.56 14.22 25.75
CA HIS A 646 -20.53 13.91 24.33
C HIS A 646 -20.30 12.41 24.11
N PRO A 647 -20.70 11.81 22.97
CA PRO A 647 -20.46 10.39 22.73
C PRO A 647 -19.00 9.89 22.71
N GLY A 648 -18.02 10.79 22.68
CA GLY A 648 -16.59 10.45 22.70
C GLY A 648 -15.75 11.48 23.45
N GLY A 649 -16.38 12.25 24.35
CA GLY A 649 -15.71 13.29 25.12
C GLY A 649 -16.67 14.01 26.07
N TYR A 650 -16.19 15.02 26.77
CA TYR A 650 -16.98 15.79 27.71
C TYR A 650 -16.48 17.22 27.81
N ASP A 651 -17.38 18.14 28.12
CA ASP A 651 -17.02 19.49 28.57
C ASP A 651 -17.32 19.61 30.06
N TRP A 652 -16.45 20.25 30.83
CA TRP A 652 -16.71 20.58 32.23
C TRP A 652 -16.87 22.07 32.44
N GLN A 653 -17.69 22.43 33.43
CA GLN A 653 -17.82 23.79 33.92
C GLN A 653 -18.15 23.79 35.41
N PHE A 654 -17.32 24.42 36.24
CA PHE A 654 -17.69 24.74 37.61
C PHE A 654 -18.54 26.02 37.63
N VAL A 655 -19.77 25.91 38.13
CA VAL A 655 -20.71 27.03 38.27
C VAL A 655 -20.77 27.41 39.74
N ALA A 656 -20.25 28.60 40.05
CA ALA A 656 -20.28 29.15 41.38
C ALA A 656 -21.67 29.68 41.78
N GLU A 657 -21.95 29.69 43.09
CA GLU A 657 -23.12 30.38 43.63
C GLU A 657 -23.15 31.88 43.27
N ALA A 658 -24.34 32.47 43.31
CA ALA A 658 -24.53 33.88 42.95
C ALA A 658 -23.64 34.81 43.80
N GLY A 659 -22.97 35.76 43.15
CA GLY A 659 -22.10 36.74 43.80
C GLY A 659 -20.64 36.28 44.00
N LYS A 660 -20.30 35.06 43.58
CA LYS A 660 -18.91 34.57 43.50
C LYS A 660 -18.42 34.61 42.05
N SER A 661 -17.10 34.67 41.86
CA SER A 661 -16.47 34.85 40.54
C SER A 661 -15.52 33.72 40.13
N PHE A 662 -15.32 32.71 40.98
CA PHE A 662 -14.50 31.56 40.61
C PHE A 662 -15.23 30.74 39.54
N SER A 663 -14.49 30.33 38.52
CA SER A 663 -14.99 29.47 37.45
C SER A 663 -13.84 28.60 36.97
N ASP A 664 -14.16 27.37 36.58
CA ASP A 664 -13.28 26.49 35.84
C ASP A 664 -14.05 25.89 34.68
N SER A 665 -13.41 25.70 33.53
CA SER A 665 -14.04 25.09 32.37
C SER A 665 -13.02 24.52 31.40
N GLY A 666 -13.40 23.48 30.68
CA GLY A 666 -12.59 22.89 29.62
C GLY A 666 -13.26 21.68 28.99
N SER A 667 -12.50 20.92 28.22
CA SER A 667 -12.99 19.75 27.48
C SER A 667 -11.98 18.58 27.55
N GLY A 668 -12.48 17.35 27.54
CA GLY A 668 -11.70 16.12 27.45
C GLY A 668 -12.29 15.16 26.41
N SER A 669 -11.46 14.25 25.91
CA SER A 669 -11.91 13.12 25.06
C SER A 669 -11.91 11.85 25.90
N CYS A 670 -12.78 10.90 25.55
CA CYS A 670 -12.70 9.56 26.14
C CYS A 670 -11.56 8.75 25.52
N HIS A 671 -11.08 7.75 26.25
CA HIS A 671 -9.99 6.87 25.83
C HIS A 671 -10.32 5.94 24.65
#